data_AF-A0A484K3X4-F1
#
_entry.id   AF-A0A484K3X4-F1
#
_cell.length_a   1.000
_cell.length_b   1.000
_cell.length_c   1.000
_cell.angle_alpha   90.00
_cell.angle_beta   90.00
_cell.angle_gamma   90.00
#
_symmetry.space_group_name_H-M   'P 1'
#
loop_
_entity.id
_entity.type
_entity.pdbx_description
1 polymer ?
#
loop_
_entity_poly.entity_id
_entity_poly.type
_entity_poly.pdbx_seq_one_letter_code
_entity_poly.pdbx_strand_id
1 'polypeptide(L)'
;MVIDADTLMQKYPNVSQEEIDKFRTIAYYPAFSEFRFEHRVAELHRMREEEKKHGKQAFLVGPLVQLISVQFLPAVDNLDRNQSFTIYGQIYAEFPDTTSENWIVQDFYNRKSSDAQVLEKDGFLTLITPDCSRWPFNAHMEHARLVVDVYAGDENICAQFGCADDVNDQEHLKWKRIHRGFGSLVLCYSVIPFAIYGRVKVCFIRKQGCTQNVDNHFLKVNGKVVARSCNSFDGYTLFDKKPNEFEEVETSNRGKLNMSRSWVGLSANTSLIIDIHLSEYGTEHEILRKSLDVQIRNDVPCGDDFIIGDICINVSVLWYSPNQGRCFKENSGMLLDSVSSSHELSSQETSKEEDDGDDEMSEFGDTEGPSNISRCWKLCPHLDIPLPSSALQIFSVFIGREKLKALQIYGSIKVLSPPCSYYIFNKEASGAFGLEEGYKTIPVLHGPGVRDDCRTVKMKFDLKDRSSPLYIRGRLKLHWSLFTNSPTWNEKLLCSVVQGEHGFAAVHYALFSEAVQANVQVFCKSKNENVDFSPKVFGSLVAHYSIYDYTSRYNKDFFRIVLFERDQRDPAQVVGTEGVISLARPSLVVPMGSTLIVAANLFGGVSNQGFKEFRIGSSSPLVMEGENYNIYVHVKWWGDVSV
;
A
#
# COMPACT_ATOMS: atom_id res chain seq x y z
N MET A 1 -41.16 9.37 -3.07
CA MET A 1 -41.88 10.32 -2.19
C MET A 1 -40.84 10.73 -1.18
N VAL A 2 -40.12 11.84 -1.41
CA VAL A 2 -38.82 12.13 -0.79
C VAL A 2 -38.89 11.90 0.73
N ILE A 3 -38.24 10.82 1.20
CA ILE A 3 -38.18 10.47 2.62
C ILE A 3 -37.70 11.70 3.39
N ASP A 4 -38.44 12.08 4.42
CA ASP A 4 -38.14 13.25 5.24
C ASP A 4 -36.77 13.14 5.94
N ALA A 5 -36.08 14.28 6.14
CA ALA A 5 -34.69 14.27 6.59
C ALA A 5 -34.61 13.91 8.06
N ASP A 6 -35.59 14.35 8.86
CA ASP A 6 -35.67 13.98 10.27
C ASP A 6 -35.88 12.47 10.42
N THR A 7 -36.69 11.87 9.53
CA THR A 7 -36.87 10.41 9.48
C THR A 7 -35.56 9.67 9.19
N LEU A 8 -34.77 10.17 8.24
CA LEU A 8 -33.47 9.58 7.90
C LEU A 8 -32.43 9.78 9.00
N MET A 9 -32.39 10.94 9.66
CA MET A 9 -31.50 11.18 10.78
C MET A 9 -31.83 10.29 11.98
N GLN A 10 -33.12 10.04 12.25
CA GLN A 10 -33.53 9.10 13.29
C GLN A 10 -33.10 7.67 12.95
N LYS A 11 -33.23 7.26 11.68
CA LYS A 11 -32.81 5.93 11.22
C LYS A 11 -31.29 5.78 11.13
N TYR A 12 -30.57 6.85 10.80
CA TYR A 12 -29.13 6.86 10.51
C TYR A 12 -28.42 7.97 11.31
N PRO A 13 -28.33 7.87 12.65
CA PRO A 13 -27.90 8.95 13.55
C PRO A 13 -26.44 9.40 13.41
N ASN A 14 -25.66 8.74 12.56
CA ASN A 14 -24.27 9.11 12.28
C ASN A 14 -24.12 9.90 10.97
N VAL A 15 -25.21 10.34 10.34
CA VAL A 15 -25.21 11.24 9.17
C VAL A 15 -25.80 12.58 9.56
N SER A 16 -25.17 13.68 9.17
CA SER A 16 -25.68 15.01 9.49
C SER A 16 -26.79 15.45 8.53
N GLN A 17 -27.61 16.40 8.96
CA GLN A 17 -28.62 17.05 8.11
C GLN A 17 -28.00 17.63 6.83
N GLU A 18 -26.85 18.30 6.96
CA GLU A 18 -26.12 18.90 5.84
C GLU A 18 -25.74 17.86 4.77
N GLU A 19 -25.32 16.66 5.19
CA GLU A 19 -24.98 15.57 4.28
C GLU A 19 -26.21 14.99 3.58
N ILE A 20 -27.33 14.86 4.31
CA ILE A 20 -28.60 14.41 3.75
C ILE A 20 -29.10 15.42 2.71
N ASP A 21 -29.06 16.71 3.01
CA ASP A 21 -29.49 17.78 2.10
C ASP A 21 -28.58 17.86 0.86
N LYS A 22 -27.28 17.65 1.04
CA LYS A 22 -26.34 17.52 -0.09
C LYS A 22 -26.72 16.36 -1.00
N PHE A 23 -26.92 15.16 -0.44
CA PHE A 23 -27.33 13.98 -1.21
C PHE A 23 -28.71 14.16 -1.88
N ARG A 24 -29.64 14.87 -1.25
CA ARG A 24 -30.94 15.23 -1.85
C ARG A 24 -30.78 16.14 -3.06
N THR A 25 -29.89 17.13 -2.97
CA THR A 25 -29.68 18.06 -4.09
C THR A 25 -29.09 17.35 -5.31
N ILE A 26 -28.24 16.34 -5.07
CA ILE A 26 -27.69 15.46 -6.13
C ILE A 26 -28.77 14.53 -6.71
N ALA A 27 -29.79 14.17 -5.92
CA ALA A 27 -30.84 13.24 -6.35
C ALA A 27 -31.69 13.76 -7.53
N TYR A 28 -31.66 15.05 -7.83
CA TYR A 28 -32.33 15.66 -8.99
C TYR A 28 -31.59 15.48 -10.33
N TYR A 29 -30.45 14.77 -10.34
CA TYR A 29 -29.67 14.48 -11.54
C TYR A 29 -29.91 13.06 -12.06
N PRO A 30 -29.84 12.81 -13.39
CA PRO A 30 -30.36 11.59 -14.05
C PRO A 30 -29.80 10.23 -13.56
N ALA A 31 -28.76 10.23 -12.72
CA ALA A 31 -28.07 9.05 -12.22
C ALA A 31 -28.54 8.57 -10.83
N PHE A 32 -29.48 9.26 -10.18
CA PHE A 32 -29.90 8.98 -8.81
C PHE A 32 -31.37 8.51 -8.74
N SER A 33 -31.58 7.30 -8.22
CA SER A 33 -32.90 6.85 -7.77
C SER A 33 -33.06 7.09 -6.27
N GLU A 34 -34.30 7.14 -5.78
CA GLU A 34 -34.62 7.24 -4.34
C GLU A 34 -33.95 6.11 -3.53
N PHE A 35 -33.87 4.90 -4.12
CA PHE A 35 -33.14 3.76 -3.56
C PHE A 35 -31.64 4.03 -3.41
N ARG A 36 -30.98 4.63 -4.41
CA ARG A 36 -29.55 4.97 -4.33
C ARG A 36 -29.25 6.04 -3.29
N PHE A 37 -30.21 6.93 -3.03
CA PHE A 37 -30.09 7.96 -2.02
C PHE A 37 -30.08 7.38 -0.61
N GLU A 38 -31.10 6.61 -0.24
CA GLU A 38 -31.13 6.00 1.10
C GLU A 38 -29.95 5.04 1.30
N HIS A 39 -29.60 4.23 0.28
CA HIS A 39 -28.44 3.35 0.35
C HIS A 39 -27.14 4.12 0.67
N ARG A 40 -26.89 5.29 0.05
CA ARG A 40 -25.71 6.11 0.36
C ARG A 40 -25.71 6.62 1.80
N VAL A 41 -26.86 7.05 2.31
CA VAL A 41 -26.99 7.51 3.71
C VAL A 41 -26.73 6.36 4.67
N ALA A 42 -27.35 5.20 4.42
CA ALA A 42 -27.16 3.98 5.21
C ALA A 42 -25.70 3.50 5.19
N GLU A 43 -25.06 3.53 4.03
CA GLU A 43 -23.66 3.14 3.86
C GLU A 43 -22.71 4.05 4.64
N LEU A 44 -22.91 5.38 4.55
CA LEU A 44 -22.12 6.36 5.31
C LEU A 44 -22.29 6.19 6.83
N HIS A 45 -23.52 5.96 7.29
CA HIS A 45 -23.82 5.67 8.68
C HIS A 45 -23.11 4.39 9.15
N ARG A 46 -23.32 3.27 8.46
CA ARG A 46 -22.73 1.96 8.78
C ARG A 46 -21.20 2.05 8.84
N MET A 47 -20.59 2.76 7.88
CA MET A 47 -19.15 2.97 7.84
C MET A 47 -18.65 3.72 9.07
N ARG A 48 -19.32 4.81 9.48
CA ARG A 48 -18.96 5.58 10.68
C ARG A 48 -19.17 4.78 11.97
N GLU A 49 -20.19 3.93 12.03
CA GLU A 49 -20.38 3.00 13.15
C GLU A 49 -19.25 2.00 13.23
N GLU A 50 -18.88 1.39 12.11
CA GLU A 50 -17.76 0.46 12.06
C GLU A 50 -16.45 1.13 12.47
N GLU A 51 -16.19 2.36 12.00
CA GLU A 51 -14.99 3.13 12.36
C GLU A 51 -15.00 3.51 13.84
N LYS A 52 -16.14 3.91 14.41
CA LYS A 52 -16.27 4.17 15.84
C LYS A 52 -16.04 2.92 16.69
N LYS A 53 -16.55 1.77 16.26
CA LYS A 53 -16.44 0.49 16.98
C LYS A 53 -15.04 -0.13 16.86
N HIS A 54 -14.43 -0.05 15.69
CA HIS A 54 -13.22 -0.82 15.36
C HIS A 54 -12.02 0.01 14.94
N GLY A 55 -12.16 1.33 14.81
CA GLY A 55 -11.19 2.20 14.17
C GLY A 55 -11.15 2.04 12.66
N LYS A 56 -10.18 2.70 12.03
CA LYS A 56 -10.03 2.70 10.56
C LYS A 56 -9.63 1.33 10.02
N GLN A 57 -10.16 0.98 8.86
CA GLN A 57 -9.72 -0.21 8.12
C GLN A 57 -8.32 0.04 7.54
N ALA A 58 -7.44 -0.95 7.60
CA ALA A 58 -6.10 -0.88 7.03
C ALA A 58 -6.13 -0.85 5.49
N PHE A 59 -5.09 -0.25 4.89
CA PHE A 59 -4.86 -0.22 3.45
C PHE A 59 -3.66 -1.07 3.11
N LEU A 60 -3.74 -1.87 2.04
CA LEU A 60 -2.51 -2.46 1.49
C LEU A 60 -1.73 -1.36 0.79
N VAL A 61 -0.45 -1.25 1.13
CA VAL A 61 0.46 -0.24 0.60
C VAL A 61 1.72 -0.90 0.06
N GLY A 62 2.47 -0.16 -0.73
CA GLY A 62 3.76 -0.60 -1.20
C GLY A 62 4.67 0.57 -1.57
N PRO A 63 5.96 0.30 -1.78
CA PRO A 63 6.89 1.30 -2.25
C PRO A 63 6.50 1.76 -3.67
N LEU A 64 6.51 3.08 -3.93
CA LEU A 64 6.21 3.69 -5.22
C LEU A 64 7.17 4.85 -5.54
N VAL A 65 7.69 4.88 -6.77
CA VAL A 65 8.27 6.10 -7.35
C VAL A 65 7.23 6.81 -8.20
N GLN A 66 7.05 8.09 -7.93
CA GLN A 66 6.13 8.95 -8.64
C GLN A 66 6.87 10.06 -9.37
N LEU A 67 6.88 10.08 -10.71
CA LEU A 67 7.31 11.26 -11.45
C LEU A 67 6.26 12.38 -11.28
N ILE A 68 6.65 13.55 -10.77
CA ILE A 68 5.77 14.69 -10.48
C ILE A 68 5.77 15.65 -11.66
N SER A 69 6.95 16.09 -12.07
CA SER A 69 7.13 17.05 -13.15
C SER A 69 8.45 16.84 -13.87
N VAL A 70 8.50 17.31 -15.11
CA VAL A 70 9.72 17.38 -15.90
C VAL A 70 9.80 18.77 -16.50
N GLN A 71 10.92 19.44 -16.29
CA GLN A 71 11.17 20.80 -16.76
C GLN A 71 12.42 20.84 -17.61
N PHE A 72 12.34 21.44 -18.79
CA PHE A 72 13.51 21.75 -19.60
C PHE A 72 13.96 23.20 -19.36
N LEU A 73 15.24 23.35 -19.06
CA LEU A 73 15.90 24.63 -18.84
C LEU A 73 16.90 24.86 -19.98
N PRO A 74 16.63 25.77 -20.93
CA PRO A 74 17.57 26.04 -22.01
C PRO A 74 18.90 26.58 -21.48
N ALA A 75 19.99 26.34 -22.23
CA ALA A 75 21.29 26.92 -21.91
C ALA A 75 21.23 28.46 -21.95
N VAL A 76 22.03 29.12 -21.10
CA VAL A 76 22.03 30.60 -20.93
C VAL A 76 22.20 31.32 -22.27
N ASP A 77 23.06 30.81 -23.13
CA ASP A 77 23.33 31.40 -24.47
C ASP A 77 22.12 31.34 -25.43
N ASN A 78 21.11 30.52 -25.11
CA ASN A 78 19.89 30.37 -25.89
C ASN A 78 18.68 31.11 -25.29
N LEU A 79 18.78 31.64 -24.06
CA LEU A 79 17.68 32.41 -23.43
C LEU A 79 17.42 33.74 -24.14
N ASP A 80 18.46 34.39 -24.69
CA ASP A 80 18.37 35.70 -25.33
C ASP A 80 17.63 35.67 -26.69
N ARG A 81 17.38 34.50 -27.27
CA ARG A 81 16.84 34.36 -28.64
C ARG A 81 15.31 34.30 -28.72
N ASN A 82 14.59 34.30 -27.59
CA ASN A 82 13.12 34.18 -27.57
C ASN A 82 12.62 32.97 -28.40
N GLN A 83 13.46 31.94 -28.54
CA GLN A 83 13.24 30.81 -29.42
C GLN A 83 12.34 29.78 -28.72
N SER A 84 11.23 29.42 -29.35
CA SER A 84 10.37 28.34 -28.87
C SER A 84 11.11 27.00 -29.06
N PHE A 85 11.27 26.24 -27.98
CA PHE A 85 11.84 24.90 -28.05
C PHE A 85 10.74 23.88 -28.32
N THR A 86 11.04 22.89 -29.15
CA THR A 86 10.20 21.71 -29.32
C THR A 86 10.87 20.51 -28.68
N ILE A 87 10.13 19.78 -27.86
CA ILE A 87 10.59 18.52 -27.28
C ILE A 87 9.72 17.36 -27.78
N TYR A 88 10.35 16.24 -28.09
CA TYR A 88 9.71 14.96 -28.40
C TYR A 88 10.59 13.81 -27.87
N GLY A 89 10.11 12.57 -28.00
CA GLY A 89 10.77 11.37 -27.49
C GLY A 89 9.98 10.74 -26.34
N GLN A 90 10.69 10.00 -25.49
CA GLN A 90 10.08 9.14 -24.48
C GLN A 90 10.71 9.36 -23.09
N ILE A 91 9.85 9.43 -22.07
CA ILE A 91 10.24 9.33 -20.66
C ILE A 91 9.38 8.24 -20.05
N TYR A 92 9.98 7.22 -19.48
CA TYR A 92 9.26 6.04 -19.04
C TYR A 92 9.96 5.33 -17.89
N ALA A 93 9.18 4.68 -17.03
CA ALA A 93 9.72 3.75 -16.04
C ALA A 93 9.69 2.33 -16.60
N GLU A 94 10.74 1.57 -16.30
CA GLU A 94 10.71 0.12 -16.47
C GLU A 94 10.88 -0.57 -15.13
N PHE A 95 10.14 -1.67 -14.94
CA PHE A 95 10.23 -2.49 -13.74
C PHE A 95 9.87 -3.94 -14.08
N PRO A 96 10.44 -4.92 -13.36
CA PRO A 96 10.16 -6.33 -13.60
C PRO A 96 8.72 -6.65 -13.26
N ASP A 97 8.08 -7.43 -14.11
CA ASP A 97 6.79 -8.02 -13.80
C ASP A 97 6.98 -9.11 -12.74
N THR A 98 6.40 -8.96 -11.56
CA THR A 98 6.48 -10.02 -10.53
C THR A 98 5.75 -11.32 -10.93
N THR A 99 5.06 -11.34 -12.07
CA THR A 99 4.38 -12.53 -12.62
C THR A 99 4.94 -13.04 -13.93
N SER A 100 5.86 -12.33 -14.56
CA SER A 100 6.52 -12.78 -15.79
C SER A 100 7.97 -12.33 -15.82
N GLU A 101 8.86 -13.07 -16.48
CA GLU A 101 10.27 -12.64 -16.63
C GLU A 101 10.44 -11.39 -17.51
N ASN A 102 9.35 -10.70 -17.87
CA ASN A 102 9.35 -9.52 -18.73
C ASN A 102 9.40 -8.23 -17.91
N TRP A 103 9.90 -7.17 -18.55
CA TRP A 103 9.84 -5.81 -18.02
C TRP A 103 8.55 -5.14 -18.46
N ILE A 104 7.90 -4.47 -17.51
CA ILE A 104 6.77 -3.58 -17.76
C ILE A 104 7.33 -2.19 -18.02
N VAL A 105 6.87 -1.56 -19.10
CA VAL A 105 7.20 -0.19 -19.47
C VAL A 105 5.98 0.69 -19.20
N GLN A 106 6.17 1.75 -18.41
CA GLN A 106 5.17 2.77 -18.16
C GLN A 106 5.65 4.12 -18.68
N ASP A 107 5.02 4.58 -19.75
CA ASP A 107 5.28 5.90 -20.32
C ASP A 107 4.71 7.02 -19.44
N PHE A 108 5.54 8.01 -19.17
CA PHE A 108 5.17 9.30 -18.58
C PHE A 108 5.17 10.44 -19.59
N TYR A 109 5.88 10.27 -20.69
CA TYR A 109 5.92 11.18 -21.82
C TYR A 109 6.26 10.34 -23.05
N ASN A 110 5.47 10.44 -24.11
CA ASN A 110 5.71 9.73 -25.36
C ASN A 110 5.14 10.57 -26.49
N ARG A 111 6.02 11.24 -27.24
CA ARG A 111 5.68 12.07 -28.39
C ARG A 111 6.63 11.79 -29.52
N LYS A 112 6.13 11.76 -30.74
CA LYS A 112 6.96 11.69 -31.95
C LYS A 112 7.36 13.10 -32.37
N SER A 113 8.27 13.20 -33.33
CA SER A 113 8.68 14.50 -33.88
C SER A 113 7.52 15.25 -34.54
N SER A 114 6.53 14.53 -35.10
CA SER A 114 5.34 15.10 -35.73
C SER A 114 4.37 15.79 -34.77
N ASP A 115 4.39 15.43 -33.49
CA ASP A 115 3.52 15.92 -32.42
C ASP A 115 4.33 16.47 -31.24
N ALA A 116 5.54 16.95 -31.53
CA ALA A 116 6.46 17.53 -30.56
C ALA A 116 5.78 18.63 -29.75
N GLN A 117 6.03 18.63 -28.45
CA GLN A 117 5.52 19.65 -27.55
C GLN A 117 6.34 20.93 -27.72
N VAL A 118 5.66 22.03 -28.05
CA VAL A 118 6.25 23.36 -27.96
C VAL A 118 6.30 23.76 -26.49
N LEU A 119 7.50 24.01 -25.98
CA LEU A 119 7.71 24.42 -24.59
C LEU A 119 7.37 25.90 -24.39
N GLU A 120 6.81 26.17 -23.22
CA GLU A 120 6.53 27.51 -22.75
C GLU A 120 7.75 28.12 -22.04
N LYS A 121 7.59 29.35 -21.55
CA LYS A 121 8.61 30.04 -20.76
C LYS A 121 8.97 29.31 -19.46
N ASP A 122 8.05 28.52 -18.92
CA ASP A 122 8.29 27.74 -17.72
C ASP A 122 9.03 26.42 -18.01
N GLY A 123 9.09 25.99 -19.27
CA GLY A 123 9.79 24.78 -19.71
C GLY A 123 9.15 23.46 -19.28
N PHE A 124 7.93 23.43 -18.74
CA PHE A 124 7.33 22.18 -18.27
C PHE A 124 6.81 21.30 -19.39
N LEU A 125 7.08 20.00 -19.29
CA LEU A 125 6.54 18.99 -20.19
C LEU A 125 5.17 18.53 -19.68
N THR A 126 4.24 18.29 -20.60
CA THR A 126 2.92 17.73 -20.28
C THR A 126 3.07 16.22 -20.12
N LEU A 127 3.17 15.78 -18.88
CA LEU A 127 3.23 14.37 -18.57
C LEU A 127 1.87 13.70 -18.84
N ILE A 128 1.95 12.48 -19.36
CA ILE A 128 0.81 11.61 -19.58
C ILE A 128 0.88 10.43 -18.61
N THR A 129 -0.29 9.90 -18.26
CA THR A 129 -0.39 8.53 -17.76
C THR A 129 -1.49 7.86 -18.54
N PRO A 130 -1.34 6.59 -18.95
CA PRO A 130 -2.42 5.89 -19.64
C PRO A 130 -3.71 6.04 -18.84
N ASP A 131 -4.76 6.56 -19.48
CA ASP A 131 -6.12 6.59 -18.92
C ASP A 131 -6.75 5.19 -19.05
N CYS A 132 -5.98 4.17 -18.69
CA CYS A 132 -6.48 2.81 -18.66
C CYS A 132 -7.57 2.73 -17.58
N SER A 133 -8.69 2.10 -17.95
CA SER A 133 -9.75 1.76 -17.01
C SER A 133 -9.25 0.83 -15.89
N ARG A 134 -8.11 0.18 -16.13
CA ARG A 134 -7.42 -0.76 -15.26
C ARG A 134 -6.17 -0.13 -14.62
N TRP A 135 -5.83 -0.68 -13.46
CA TRP A 135 -4.76 -0.32 -12.52
C TRP A 135 -3.51 0.30 -13.16
N PRO A 136 -2.89 1.32 -12.54
CA PRO A 136 -1.57 1.77 -12.96
C PRO A 136 -0.62 0.59 -12.85
N PHE A 137 0.28 0.46 -13.81
CA PHE A 137 1.29 -0.58 -13.75
C PHE A 137 2.13 -0.37 -12.48
N ASN A 138 2.18 -1.39 -11.62
CA ASN A 138 2.79 -1.25 -10.30
C ASN A 138 4.31 -1.28 -10.42
N ALA A 139 4.93 -0.11 -10.43
CA ALA A 139 6.38 0.02 -10.39
C ALA A 139 6.92 -0.47 -9.04
N HIS A 140 7.38 -1.73 -8.98
CA HIS A 140 8.15 -2.21 -7.84
C HIS A 140 9.46 -1.41 -7.77
N MET A 141 9.59 -0.54 -6.77
CA MET A 141 10.69 0.44 -6.70
C MET A 141 12.09 -0.18 -6.76
N GLU A 142 12.24 -1.40 -6.26
CA GLU A 142 13.54 -2.06 -6.05
C GLU A 142 14.28 -2.36 -7.36
N HIS A 143 13.56 -2.38 -8.47
CA HIS A 143 14.13 -2.57 -9.80
C HIS A 143 13.57 -1.56 -10.81
N ALA A 144 12.85 -0.54 -10.32
CA ALA A 144 12.34 0.51 -11.17
C ALA A 144 13.52 1.35 -11.67
N ARG A 145 13.63 1.47 -12.99
CA ARG A 145 14.56 2.37 -13.67
C ARG A 145 13.75 3.42 -14.41
N LEU A 146 14.07 4.69 -14.19
CA LEU A 146 13.50 5.78 -14.97
C LEU A 146 14.45 6.06 -16.13
N VAL A 147 13.91 5.96 -17.33
CA VAL A 147 14.62 6.17 -18.59
C VAL A 147 14.10 7.47 -19.21
N VAL A 148 15.03 8.30 -19.63
CA VAL A 148 14.80 9.54 -20.36
C VAL A 148 15.50 9.36 -21.71
N ASP A 149 14.75 9.50 -22.79
CA ASP A 149 15.28 9.57 -24.16
C ASP A 149 14.45 10.60 -24.93
N VAL A 150 14.80 11.88 -24.75
CA VAL A 150 14.07 12.99 -25.36
C VAL A 150 14.98 13.81 -26.26
N TYR A 151 14.40 14.45 -27.26
CA TYR A 151 15.08 15.33 -28.20
C TYR A 151 14.58 16.75 -28.01
N ALA A 152 15.50 17.71 -27.96
CA ALA A 152 15.21 19.14 -28.01
C ALA A 152 15.71 19.68 -29.36
N GLY A 153 14.80 19.78 -30.34
CA GLY A 153 15.20 19.95 -31.74
C GLY A 153 15.92 18.69 -32.27
N ASP A 154 17.16 18.84 -32.72
CA ASP A 154 17.98 17.73 -33.25
C ASP A 154 18.88 17.07 -32.18
N GLU A 155 18.83 17.58 -30.94
CA GLU A 155 19.76 17.21 -29.87
C GLU A 155 19.15 16.22 -28.90
N ASN A 156 19.84 15.11 -28.67
CA ASN A 156 19.38 14.05 -27.78
C ASN A 156 19.80 14.31 -26.32
N ILE A 157 18.83 14.17 -25.42
CA ILE A 157 19.00 14.16 -23.97
C ILE A 157 18.55 12.79 -23.45
N CYS A 158 19.52 11.87 -23.35
CA CYS A 158 19.30 10.56 -22.77
C CYS A 158 19.94 10.41 -21.39
N ALA A 159 19.23 9.72 -20.49
CA ALA A 159 19.74 9.26 -19.21
C ALA A 159 18.93 8.06 -18.70
N GLN A 160 19.58 7.25 -17.88
CA GLN A 160 18.93 6.17 -17.14
C GLN A 160 19.39 6.23 -15.69
N PHE A 161 18.45 6.03 -14.77
CA PHE A 161 18.76 5.98 -13.34
C PHE A 161 17.88 4.96 -12.62
N GLY A 162 18.49 4.23 -11.69
CA GLY A 162 17.79 3.31 -10.80
C GLY A 162 17.18 4.06 -9.62
N CYS A 163 15.99 3.64 -9.21
CA CYS A 163 15.27 4.21 -8.08
C CYS A 163 15.50 3.47 -6.74
N ALA A 164 16.26 2.36 -6.77
CA ALA A 164 16.36 1.41 -5.67
C ALA A 164 17.18 1.92 -4.47
N ASP A 165 18.31 2.60 -4.72
CA ASP A 165 19.18 3.15 -3.67
C ASP A 165 18.56 4.35 -2.94
N ASP A 166 17.44 4.84 -3.48
CA ASP A 166 16.81 6.08 -3.10
C ASP A 166 15.69 5.90 -2.06
N VAL A 167 15.33 4.66 -1.70
CA VAL A 167 14.24 4.36 -0.78
C VAL A 167 14.69 4.54 0.67
N ASN A 168 14.11 5.55 1.31
CA ASN A 168 14.19 5.78 2.75
C ASN A 168 12.79 5.68 3.34
N ASP A 169 12.68 5.69 4.66
CA ASP A 169 11.44 5.35 5.38
C ASP A 169 10.47 6.53 5.47
N GLN A 170 10.75 7.60 4.73
CA GLN A 170 9.91 8.79 4.58
C GLN A 170 9.74 9.11 3.10
N GLU A 171 8.63 9.78 2.81
CA GLU A 171 8.42 10.38 1.50
C GLU A 171 9.51 11.42 1.23
N HIS A 172 10.21 11.27 0.11
CA HIS A 172 11.24 12.23 -0.30
C HIS A 172 10.98 12.70 -1.72
N LEU A 173 10.93 14.02 -1.85
CA LEU A 173 11.01 14.70 -3.12
C LEU A 173 12.46 14.76 -3.59
N LYS A 174 12.70 14.35 -4.83
CA LYS A 174 14.03 14.29 -5.44
C LYS A 174 14.03 15.02 -6.76
N TRP A 175 15.16 15.66 -7.04
CA TRP A 175 15.42 16.32 -8.30
C TRP A 175 16.61 15.68 -8.98
N LYS A 176 16.45 15.31 -10.24
CA LYS A 176 17.54 14.86 -11.10
C LYS A 176 17.72 15.85 -12.23
N ARG A 177 18.90 16.45 -12.32
CA ARG A 177 19.27 17.32 -13.44
C ARG A 177 20.15 16.54 -14.41
N ILE A 178 19.77 16.53 -15.69
CA ILE A 178 20.52 15.96 -16.81
C ILE A 178 20.99 17.14 -17.66
N HIS A 179 22.30 17.36 -17.74
CA HIS A 179 22.88 18.49 -18.47
C HIS A 179 23.40 18.06 -19.84
N ARG A 180 23.04 18.81 -20.89
CA ARG A 180 23.57 18.71 -22.26
C ARG A 180 23.80 20.11 -22.81
N GLY A 181 24.66 20.26 -23.82
CA GLY A 181 25.12 21.57 -24.29
C GLY A 181 24.01 22.59 -24.60
N PHE A 182 22.82 22.14 -24.98
CA PHE A 182 21.68 22.99 -25.35
C PHE A 182 20.73 23.33 -24.20
N GLY A 183 20.85 22.64 -23.06
CA GLY A 183 19.98 22.82 -21.91
C GLY A 183 20.05 21.69 -20.90
N SER A 184 19.25 21.81 -19.85
CA SER A 184 19.15 20.81 -18.79
C SER A 184 17.73 20.33 -18.63
N LEU A 185 17.53 19.02 -18.55
CA LEU A 185 16.26 18.44 -18.11
C LEU A 185 16.29 18.25 -16.59
N VAL A 186 15.29 18.77 -15.89
CA VAL A 186 15.12 18.65 -14.45
C VAL A 186 13.88 17.80 -14.19
N LEU A 187 14.09 16.61 -13.64
CA LEU A 187 13.03 15.69 -13.27
C LEU A 187 12.78 15.81 -11.78
N CYS A 188 11.53 16.03 -11.39
CA CYS A 188 11.07 16.03 -10.01
C CYS A 188 10.26 14.75 -9.77
N TYR A 189 10.68 13.91 -8.83
CA TYR A 189 9.99 12.66 -8.49
C TYR A 189 9.91 12.45 -6.97
N SER A 190 8.85 11.79 -6.51
CA SER A 190 8.67 11.37 -5.12
C SER A 190 8.98 9.88 -4.96
N VAL A 191 9.65 9.52 -3.88
CA VAL A 191 9.89 8.13 -3.44
C VAL A 191 9.04 7.90 -2.20
N ILE A 192 8.04 7.02 -2.30
CA ILE A 192 6.99 6.86 -1.30
C ILE A 192 7.00 5.42 -0.79
N PRO A 193 7.49 5.13 0.44
CA PRO A 193 7.60 3.76 0.95
C PRO A 193 6.25 3.10 1.23
N PHE A 194 5.27 3.89 1.66
CA PHE A 194 3.92 3.42 2.03
C PHE A 194 2.87 4.03 1.10
N ALA A 195 2.99 3.78 -0.19
CA ALA A 195 2.17 4.43 -1.19
C ALA A 195 0.81 3.77 -1.38
N ILE A 196 -0.16 4.60 -1.76
CA ILE A 196 -1.42 4.20 -2.35
C ILE A 196 -1.64 5.01 -3.64
N TYR A 197 -2.41 4.47 -4.57
CA TYR A 197 -2.82 5.18 -5.77
C TYR A 197 -4.21 5.78 -5.62
N GLY A 198 -4.36 7.05 -5.99
CA GLY A 198 -5.66 7.69 -6.21
C GLY A 198 -5.91 7.89 -7.70
N ARG A 199 -7.06 7.46 -8.21
CA ARG A 199 -7.52 7.85 -9.54
C ARG A 199 -8.52 8.99 -9.42
N VAL A 200 -8.08 10.19 -9.79
CA VAL A 200 -8.91 11.39 -9.85
C VAL A 200 -9.80 11.33 -11.09
N LYS A 201 -11.07 11.66 -10.91
CA LYS A 201 -12.08 11.81 -11.97
C LYS A 201 -12.85 13.09 -11.75
N VAL A 202 -12.99 13.87 -12.81
CA VAL A 202 -13.88 15.04 -12.86
C VAL A 202 -14.93 14.76 -13.91
N CYS A 203 -16.19 14.75 -13.51
CA CYS A 203 -17.33 14.41 -14.36
C CYS A 203 -18.38 15.51 -14.32
N PHE A 204 -18.97 15.81 -15.47
CA PHE A 204 -20.00 16.82 -15.65
C PHE A 204 -21.35 16.13 -15.89
N ILE A 205 -22.36 16.53 -15.13
CA ILE A 205 -23.71 15.95 -15.20
C ILE A 205 -24.71 17.09 -15.27
N ARG A 206 -25.54 17.13 -16.32
CA ARG A 206 -26.61 18.12 -16.42
C ARG A 206 -27.88 17.69 -15.70
N LYS A 207 -28.62 18.65 -15.14
CA LYS A 207 -29.89 18.43 -14.44
C LYS A 207 -30.97 17.92 -15.41
N GLN A 208 -31.79 16.99 -14.93
CA GLN A 208 -32.88 16.41 -15.72
C GLN A 208 -33.96 17.48 -16.03
N GLY A 209 -34.44 17.53 -17.27
CA GLY A 209 -35.51 18.45 -17.69
C GLY A 209 -35.06 19.85 -18.15
N CYS A 210 -33.76 20.16 -18.14
CA CYS A 210 -33.22 21.42 -18.68
C CYS A 210 -33.03 21.43 -20.22
N THR A 211 -33.66 20.51 -20.95
CA THR A 211 -33.53 20.31 -22.41
C THR A 211 -34.33 21.33 -23.23
N GLN A 212 -34.11 22.63 -23.03
CA GLN A 212 -34.69 23.65 -23.91
C GLN A 212 -33.87 23.88 -25.19
N ASN A 213 -32.64 23.35 -25.30
CA ASN A 213 -31.87 23.33 -26.55
C ASN A 213 -31.23 21.95 -26.75
N VAL A 214 -31.65 21.26 -27.81
CA VAL A 214 -31.21 19.90 -28.16
C VAL A 214 -29.74 19.87 -28.62
N ASP A 215 -29.13 21.03 -28.91
CA ASP A 215 -27.82 21.09 -29.57
C ASP A 215 -26.59 21.27 -28.65
N ASN A 216 -26.74 21.63 -27.37
CA ASN A 216 -25.61 21.85 -26.46
C ASN A 216 -25.43 20.71 -25.44
N HIS A 217 -25.10 19.52 -25.96
CA HIS A 217 -24.72 18.37 -25.12
C HIS A 217 -23.27 18.46 -24.67
N PHE A 218 -22.49 19.37 -25.23
CA PHE A 218 -21.07 19.52 -24.95
C PHE A 218 -20.77 20.88 -24.32
N LEU A 219 -19.86 20.88 -23.34
CA LEU A 219 -19.30 22.06 -22.71
C LEU A 219 -17.82 22.16 -23.10
N LYS A 220 -17.40 23.31 -23.59
CA LYS A 220 -15.99 23.57 -23.89
C LYS A 220 -15.34 24.13 -22.63
N VAL A 221 -14.46 23.37 -22.01
CA VAL A 221 -13.86 23.67 -20.71
C VAL A 221 -12.38 24.00 -20.89
N ASN A 222 -11.92 25.07 -20.24
CA ASN A 222 -10.50 25.35 -20.06
C ASN A 222 -10.17 25.54 -18.57
N GLY A 223 -8.89 25.76 -18.26
CA GLY A 223 -8.42 25.95 -16.89
C GLY A 223 -7.47 24.84 -16.42
N LYS A 224 -7.40 24.63 -15.11
CA LYS A 224 -6.38 23.82 -14.45
C LYS A 224 -6.95 22.94 -13.35
N VAL A 225 -6.51 21.68 -13.30
CA VAL A 225 -6.73 20.77 -12.18
C VAL A 225 -5.38 20.30 -11.68
N VAL A 226 -5.08 20.57 -10.41
CA VAL A 226 -3.85 20.18 -9.74
C VAL A 226 -4.18 19.31 -8.56
N ALA A 227 -3.48 18.19 -8.41
CA ALA A 227 -3.55 17.36 -7.22
C ALA A 227 -2.24 17.48 -6.43
N ARG A 228 -2.26 17.48 -5.11
CA ARG A 228 -1.05 17.53 -4.27
C ARG A 228 -1.26 16.80 -2.95
N SER A 229 -0.19 16.24 -2.40
CA SER A 229 -0.21 15.73 -1.02
C SER A 229 -0.34 16.91 -0.06
N CYS A 230 -1.10 16.75 1.02
CA CYS A 230 -1.24 17.81 2.04
C CYS A 230 0.09 18.28 2.64
N ASN A 231 1.12 17.44 2.58
CA ASN A 231 2.46 17.73 3.08
C ASN A 231 3.46 18.19 1.99
N SER A 232 3.03 18.28 0.72
CA SER A 232 3.88 18.68 -0.40
C SER A 232 3.45 20.05 -0.95
N PHE A 233 4.43 20.88 -1.28
CA PHE A 233 4.21 22.12 -2.03
C PHE A 233 4.09 21.87 -3.54
N ASP A 234 4.66 20.77 -4.04
CA ASP A 234 4.65 20.45 -5.46
C ASP A 234 3.38 19.65 -5.81
N GLY A 235 2.68 20.15 -6.82
CA GLY A 235 1.43 19.57 -7.31
C GLY A 235 1.57 18.87 -8.66
N TYR A 236 0.84 17.77 -8.79
CA TYR A 236 0.57 17.05 -10.03
C TYR A 236 -0.42 17.84 -10.86
N THR A 237 0.01 18.38 -12.00
CA THR A 237 -0.93 18.96 -12.96
C THR A 237 -1.62 17.81 -13.70
N LEU A 238 -2.93 17.67 -13.48
CA LEU A 238 -3.77 16.63 -14.08
C LEU A 238 -4.44 17.12 -15.37
N PHE A 239 -4.81 18.39 -15.38
CA PHE A 239 -5.42 19.08 -16.49
C PHE A 239 -4.85 20.50 -16.54
N ASP A 240 -4.46 20.94 -17.73
CA ASP A 240 -4.05 22.32 -17.98
C ASP A 240 -4.43 22.64 -19.43
N LYS A 241 -5.40 23.55 -19.59
CA LYS A 241 -5.82 24.10 -20.87
C LYS A 241 -5.81 25.61 -20.73
N LYS A 242 -5.04 26.27 -21.58
CA LYS A 242 -4.92 27.73 -21.59
C LYS A 242 -6.22 28.42 -22.00
N PRO A 243 -6.33 29.75 -21.83
CA PRO A 243 -7.51 30.50 -22.27
C PRO A 243 -7.87 30.31 -23.75
N ASN A 244 -6.88 30.05 -24.62
CA ASN A 244 -7.04 29.82 -26.05
C ASN A 244 -7.15 28.33 -26.45
N GLU A 245 -7.15 27.42 -25.47
CA GLU A 245 -7.30 25.98 -25.67
C GLU A 245 -8.55 25.50 -24.92
N PHE A 246 -9.12 24.37 -25.31
CA PHE A 246 -10.24 23.78 -24.59
C PHE A 246 -10.23 22.27 -24.66
N GLU A 247 -11.05 21.67 -23.81
CA GLU A 247 -11.48 20.29 -23.86
C GLU A 247 -13.00 20.26 -23.99
N GLU A 248 -13.52 19.46 -24.91
CA GLU A 248 -14.95 19.30 -25.09
C GLU A 248 -15.46 18.16 -24.20
N VAL A 249 -16.42 18.46 -23.32
CA VAL A 249 -16.92 17.52 -22.32
C VAL A 249 -18.42 17.31 -22.51
N GLU A 250 -18.83 16.05 -22.68
CA GLU A 250 -20.24 15.69 -22.75
C GLU A 250 -20.94 15.93 -21.39
N THR A 251 -22.12 16.54 -21.39
CA THR A 251 -22.88 16.86 -20.17
C THR A 251 -24.16 16.04 -20.03
N SER A 252 -24.59 15.36 -21.11
CA SER A 252 -25.79 14.53 -21.16
C SER A 252 -25.70 13.23 -20.36
N ASN A 253 -24.53 12.57 -20.37
CA ASN A 253 -24.38 11.24 -19.78
C ASN A 253 -23.12 11.10 -18.91
N ARG A 254 -22.95 12.00 -17.92
CA ARG A 254 -21.81 12.01 -17.00
C ARG A 254 -20.47 12.04 -17.76
N GLY A 255 -20.32 13.00 -18.68
CA GLY A 255 -19.08 13.08 -19.45
C GLY A 255 -17.91 13.43 -18.57
N LYS A 256 -16.80 12.78 -18.88
CA LYS A 256 -15.57 12.85 -18.12
C LYS A 256 -14.68 13.92 -18.74
N LEU A 257 -14.09 14.77 -17.90
CA LEU A 257 -13.02 15.65 -18.34
C LEU A 257 -11.80 14.80 -18.71
N ASN A 258 -11.33 14.91 -19.96
CA ASN A 258 -10.11 14.24 -20.38
C ASN A 258 -8.91 14.98 -19.80
N MET A 259 -8.32 14.36 -18.79
CA MET A 259 -7.13 14.85 -18.10
C MET A 259 -5.89 14.18 -18.72
N SER A 260 -4.77 14.90 -18.86
CA SER A 260 -3.51 14.31 -19.32
C SER A 260 -3.05 13.20 -18.37
N ARG A 261 -3.44 13.33 -17.11
CA ARG A 261 -3.14 12.39 -16.03
C ARG A 261 -4.33 12.25 -15.09
N SER A 262 -4.61 11.03 -14.65
CA SER A 262 -5.66 10.78 -13.64
C SER A 262 -5.17 10.01 -12.41
N TRP A 263 -4.01 9.35 -12.50
CA TRP A 263 -3.45 8.56 -11.40
C TRP A 263 -2.44 9.38 -10.60
N VAL A 264 -2.59 9.44 -9.28
CA VAL A 264 -1.65 10.07 -8.35
C VAL A 264 -1.18 9.06 -7.32
N GLY A 265 0.12 9.06 -7.04
CA GLY A 265 0.68 8.32 -5.91
C GLY A 265 0.88 9.26 -4.73
N LEU A 266 0.52 8.81 -3.54
CA LEU A 266 0.69 9.55 -2.29
C LEU A 266 0.97 8.59 -1.15
N SER A 267 1.59 9.10 -0.09
CA SER A 267 1.78 8.34 1.12
C SER A 267 0.45 8.07 1.83
N ALA A 268 0.25 6.84 2.28
CA ALA A 268 -0.99 6.39 2.91
C ALA A 268 -1.30 7.05 4.26
N ASN A 269 -0.41 7.91 4.76
CA ASN A 269 -0.62 8.74 5.96
C ASN A 269 -1.00 10.19 5.64
N THR A 270 -1.23 10.53 4.37
CA THR A 270 -1.58 11.88 3.92
C THR A 270 -2.95 11.89 3.27
N SER A 271 -3.48 13.10 3.08
CA SER A 271 -4.66 13.32 2.27
C SER A 271 -4.28 13.99 0.94
N LEU A 272 -5.17 13.86 -0.04
CA LEU A 272 -4.98 14.44 -1.36
C LEU A 272 -5.77 15.72 -1.48
N ILE A 273 -5.07 16.83 -1.71
CA ILE A 273 -5.70 18.11 -2.03
C ILE A 273 -5.85 18.20 -3.54
N ILE A 274 -7.07 18.49 -4.02
CA ILE A 274 -7.36 18.72 -5.43
C ILE A 274 -7.81 20.17 -5.59
N ASP A 275 -6.94 20.97 -6.21
CA ASP A 275 -7.21 22.34 -6.59
C ASP A 275 -7.79 22.38 -8.01
N ILE A 276 -8.99 22.91 -8.16
CA ILE A 276 -9.76 22.95 -9.40
C ILE A 276 -10.05 24.40 -9.73
N HIS A 277 -9.70 24.81 -10.95
CA HIS A 277 -10.02 26.11 -11.50
C HIS A 277 -10.40 25.94 -12.97
N LEU A 278 -11.70 25.87 -13.24
CA LEU A 278 -12.25 25.62 -14.57
C LEU A 278 -13.13 26.78 -15.02
N SER A 279 -13.06 27.12 -16.30
CA SER A 279 -13.87 28.15 -16.95
C SER A 279 -14.41 27.65 -18.28
N GLU A 280 -15.49 28.28 -18.75
CA GLU A 280 -16.06 27.98 -20.06
C GLU A 280 -15.26 28.70 -21.14
N TYR A 281 -14.87 27.95 -22.18
CA TYR A 281 -14.03 28.47 -23.25
C TYR A 281 -14.77 29.52 -24.08
N GLY A 282 -14.07 30.62 -24.38
CA GLY A 282 -14.62 31.73 -25.16
C GLY A 282 -15.56 32.64 -24.36
N THR A 283 -15.71 32.40 -23.05
CA THR A 283 -16.47 33.26 -22.14
C THR A 283 -15.59 33.67 -20.96
N GLU A 284 -16.03 34.68 -20.20
CA GLU A 284 -15.42 35.03 -18.90
C GLU A 284 -16.04 34.23 -17.75
N HIS A 285 -16.85 33.21 -18.05
CA HIS A 285 -17.61 32.48 -17.07
C HIS A 285 -16.73 31.45 -16.35
N GLU A 286 -16.40 31.73 -15.09
CA GLU A 286 -15.79 30.75 -14.19
C GLU A 286 -16.82 29.67 -13.85
N ILE A 287 -16.51 28.42 -14.18
CA ILE A 287 -17.36 27.27 -13.89
C ILE A 287 -17.15 26.85 -12.44
N LEU A 288 -15.90 26.57 -12.04
CA LEU A 288 -15.60 26.03 -10.72
C LEU A 288 -14.21 26.45 -10.26
N ARG A 289 -14.13 27.11 -9.09
CA ARG A 289 -12.89 27.38 -8.37
C ARG A 289 -12.96 26.90 -6.93
N LYS A 290 -12.39 25.72 -6.66
CA LYS A 290 -12.44 25.07 -5.34
C LYS A 290 -11.17 24.27 -5.04
N SER A 291 -10.93 24.05 -3.76
CA SER A 291 -9.91 23.13 -3.26
C SER A 291 -10.62 22.06 -2.43
N LEU A 292 -10.33 20.79 -2.69
CA LEU A 292 -10.95 19.65 -2.02
C LEU A 292 -9.88 18.84 -1.29
N ASP A 293 -10.06 18.62 0.01
CA ASP A 293 -9.24 17.70 0.79
C ASP A 293 -9.89 16.30 0.81
N VAL A 294 -9.29 15.36 0.09
CA VAL A 294 -9.78 13.99 -0.06
C VAL A 294 -8.99 13.04 0.83
N GLN A 295 -9.65 12.54 1.85
CA GLN A 295 -9.11 11.53 2.74
C GLN A 295 -9.11 10.14 2.08
N ILE A 296 -8.09 9.34 2.39
CA ILE A 296 -8.00 7.96 1.91
C ILE A 296 -9.06 7.10 2.60
N ARG A 297 -9.87 6.36 1.80
CA ARG A 297 -10.87 5.40 2.32
C ARG A 297 -10.93 4.15 1.44
N ASN A 298 -11.25 3.02 2.04
CA ASN A 298 -11.36 1.75 1.32
C ASN A 298 -12.69 1.67 0.58
N ASP A 299 -12.66 1.11 -0.62
CA ASP A 299 -13.80 0.62 -1.40
C ASP A 299 -14.90 1.64 -1.78
N VAL A 300 -14.75 2.90 -1.38
CA VAL A 300 -15.71 3.97 -1.67
C VAL A 300 -15.01 5.13 -2.37
N PRO A 301 -15.48 5.56 -3.57
CA PRO A 301 -15.00 6.79 -4.18
C PRO A 301 -15.17 7.96 -3.21
N CYS A 302 -14.07 8.64 -2.92
CA CYS A 302 -14.05 9.81 -2.04
C CYS A 302 -14.09 11.07 -2.90
N GLY A 303 -14.82 12.11 -2.49
CA GLY A 303 -14.99 13.24 -3.38
C GLY A 303 -16.05 14.23 -2.94
N ASP A 304 -16.33 15.16 -3.83
CA ASP A 304 -17.39 16.15 -3.66
C ASP A 304 -18.14 16.38 -4.98
N ASP A 305 -19.39 16.83 -4.84
CA ASP A 305 -20.30 17.19 -5.91
C ASP A 305 -20.58 18.70 -5.80
N PHE A 306 -20.25 19.45 -6.85
CA PHE A 306 -20.44 20.89 -6.91
C PHE A 306 -21.57 21.24 -7.87
N ILE A 307 -22.60 21.92 -7.38
CA ILE A 307 -23.78 22.29 -8.17
C ILE A 307 -23.65 23.74 -8.61
N ILE A 308 -23.56 23.96 -9.92
CA ILE A 308 -23.39 25.26 -10.57
C ILE A 308 -24.49 25.39 -11.64
N GLY A 309 -25.54 26.16 -11.33
CA GLY A 309 -26.69 26.30 -12.23
C GLY A 309 -27.40 24.96 -12.46
N ASP A 310 -27.41 24.51 -13.71
CA ASP A 310 -27.97 23.22 -14.14
C ASP A 310 -26.91 22.12 -14.30
N ILE A 311 -25.66 22.37 -13.91
CA ILE A 311 -24.55 21.42 -14.00
C ILE A 311 -24.12 20.98 -12.60
N CYS A 312 -23.96 19.68 -12.41
CA CYS A 312 -23.27 19.07 -11.29
C CYS A 312 -21.89 18.58 -11.73
N ILE A 313 -20.86 19.02 -11.03
CA ILE A 313 -19.48 18.60 -11.25
C ILE A 313 -19.09 17.65 -10.12
N ASN A 314 -18.98 16.37 -10.47
CA ASN A 314 -18.54 15.32 -9.56
C ASN A 314 -17.02 15.19 -9.63
N VAL A 315 -16.34 15.48 -8.52
CA VAL A 315 -14.91 15.27 -8.34
C VAL A 315 -14.75 14.06 -7.43
N SER A 316 -14.16 12.98 -7.93
CA SER A 316 -13.98 11.76 -7.14
C SER A 316 -12.59 11.17 -7.29
N VAL A 317 -12.15 10.51 -6.23
CA VAL A 317 -10.90 9.77 -6.13
C VAL A 317 -11.23 8.34 -5.76
N LEU A 318 -10.80 7.42 -6.60
CA LEU A 318 -10.86 5.99 -6.31
C LEU A 318 -9.49 5.55 -5.81
N TRP A 319 -9.45 4.96 -4.62
CA TRP A 319 -8.21 4.52 -3.98
C TRP A 319 -7.91 3.07 -4.35
N TYR A 320 -6.63 2.82 -4.68
CA TYR A 320 -6.16 1.53 -5.12
C TYR A 320 -4.84 1.21 -4.42
N SER A 321 -4.81 0.06 -3.78
CA SER A 321 -3.56 -0.51 -3.27
C SER A 321 -2.62 -0.82 -4.44
N PRO A 322 -1.30 -0.61 -4.30
CA PRO A 322 -0.35 -1.08 -5.29
C PRO A 322 -0.46 -2.62 -5.37
N ASN A 323 -1.03 -3.14 -6.45
CA ASN A 323 -1.19 -4.59 -6.60
C ASN A 323 0.15 -5.19 -7.02
N GLN A 324 0.67 -6.15 -6.26
CA GLN A 324 1.86 -6.88 -6.71
C GLN A 324 1.50 -7.79 -7.90
N GLY A 325 1.75 -7.30 -9.11
CA GLY A 325 1.81 -8.08 -10.35
C GLY A 325 0.52 -8.76 -10.81
N ARG A 326 -0.30 -8.06 -11.59
CA ARG A 326 -0.95 -8.70 -12.73
C ARG A 326 -1.06 -7.68 -13.85
N CYS A 327 -0.20 -7.81 -14.85
CA CYS A 327 -0.56 -7.40 -16.19
C CYS A 327 -1.63 -8.39 -16.67
N PHE A 328 -2.88 -7.94 -16.79
CA PHE A 328 -3.80 -8.65 -17.68
C PHE A 328 -3.23 -8.45 -19.08
N LYS A 329 -2.57 -9.46 -19.64
CA LYS A 329 -2.36 -9.51 -21.09
C LYS A 329 -3.75 -9.44 -21.71
N GLU A 330 -4.10 -8.29 -22.28
CA GLU A 330 -5.15 -8.27 -23.27
C GLU A 330 -4.64 -9.14 -24.42
N ASN A 331 -5.28 -10.30 -24.61
CA ASN A 331 -5.27 -10.91 -25.92
C ASN A 331 -6.01 -9.95 -26.86
N SER A 332 -5.35 -8.87 -27.28
CA SER A 332 -5.75 -8.09 -28.45
C SER A 332 -5.34 -8.86 -29.71
N GLY A 333 -5.79 -10.12 -29.79
CA GLY A 333 -5.94 -10.82 -31.06
C GLY A 333 -7.26 -10.36 -31.64
N MET A 334 -7.34 -9.10 -32.09
CA MET A 334 -8.35 -8.72 -33.07
C MET A 334 -7.98 -9.40 -34.39
N LEU A 335 -8.36 -10.67 -34.51
CA LEU A 335 -8.68 -11.24 -35.81
C LEU A 335 -10.13 -10.85 -36.10
N LEU A 336 -10.26 -9.77 -36.84
CA LEU A 336 -11.40 -9.57 -37.73
C LEU A 336 -11.45 -10.79 -38.65
N ASP A 337 -12.43 -11.66 -38.45
CA ASP A 337 -13.11 -12.32 -39.56
C ASP A 337 -14.49 -12.83 -39.11
N SER A 338 -15.49 -12.20 -39.72
CA SER A 338 -16.89 -12.56 -39.70
C SER A 338 -17.13 -13.82 -40.51
N VAL A 339 -17.76 -14.86 -39.95
CA VAL A 339 -18.80 -15.64 -40.65
C VAL A 339 -19.79 -16.21 -39.63
N SER A 340 -21.05 -15.90 -39.88
CA SER A 340 -22.28 -16.52 -39.39
C SER A 340 -22.27 -18.06 -39.35
N SER A 341 -22.77 -18.65 -38.26
CA SER A 341 -23.74 -19.75 -38.37
C SER A 341 -24.44 -20.00 -37.04
N SER A 342 -25.75 -19.78 -37.07
CA SER A 342 -26.77 -20.36 -36.21
C SER A 342 -26.54 -21.83 -35.91
N HIS A 343 -26.66 -22.22 -34.64
CA HIS A 343 -27.34 -23.48 -34.32
C HIS A 343 -28.11 -23.36 -33.01
N GLU A 344 -29.42 -23.47 -33.18
CA GLU A 344 -30.42 -23.77 -32.17
C GLU A 344 -30.06 -25.08 -31.46
N LEU A 345 -30.16 -25.11 -30.13
CA LEU A 345 -30.68 -26.28 -29.43
C LEU A 345 -31.59 -25.82 -28.31
N SER A 346 -32.87 -26.13 -28.52
CA SER A 346 -33.95 -26.04 -27.56
C SER A 346 -33.91 -27.23 -26.62
N SER A 347 -34.32 -26.99 -25.37
CA SER A 347 -35.23 -27.90 -24.67
C SER A 347 -35.83 -27.15 -23.48
N GLN A 348 -37.15 -26.98 -23.57
CA GLN A 348 -38.09 -26.46 -22.59
C GLN A 348 -38.24 -27.37 -21.35
N GLU A 349 -38.51 -26.71 -20.21
CA GLU A 349 -39.58 -27.03 -19.21
C GLU A 349 -39.47 -28.34 -18.40
N THR A 350 -39.82 -28.47 -17.11
CA THR A 350 -40.60 -27.67 -16.13
C THR A 350 -40.49 -28.38 -14.77
N SER A 351 -40.41 -27.61 -13.66
CA SER A 351 -41.10 -27.83 -12.37
C SER A 351 -40.54 -26.80 -11.37
N LYS A 352 -41.19 -25.66 -11.13
CA LYS A 352 -42.24 -25.41 -10.12
C LYS A 352 -41.84 -25.71 -8.67
N GLU A 353 -41.83 -24.59 -7.92
CA GLU A 353 -42.36 -24.36 -6.57
C GLU A 353 -41.41 -24.34 -5.36
N GLU A 354 -41.70 -23.33 -4.52
CA GLU A 354 -41.28 -23.02 -3.13
C GLU A 354 -40.00 -22.16 -3.04
N ASP A 355 -40.05 -20.82 -2.94
CA ASP A 355 -40.69 -19.96 -1.92
C ASP A 355 -40.34 -20.40 -0.50
N ASP A 356 -39.33 -19.77 0.09
CA ASP A 356 -39.26 -19.42 1.52
C ASP A 356 -37.91 -18.72 1.86
N GLY A 357 -38.02 -17.54 2.47
CA GLY A 357 -37.28 -17.22 3.70
C GLY A 357 -35.88 -16.61 3.60
N ASP A 358 -35.83 -15.28 3.62
CA ASP A 358 -34.95 -14.42 4.44
C ASP A 358 -33.73 -15.08 5.14
N ASP A 359 -32.55 -14.92 4.55
CA ASP A 359 -31.25 -15.16 5.20
C ASP A 359 -30.86 -13.96 6.10
N GLU A 360 -31.50 -13.85 7.27
CA GLU A 360 -30.93 -13.13 8.41
C GLU A 360 -29.78 -13.97 9.02
N MET A 361 -28.54 -13.62 8.64
CA MET A 361 -27.33 -14.12 9.28
C MET A 361 -27.27 -13.64 10.74
N SER A 362 -27.77 -14.51 11.63
CA SER A 362 -27.72 -14.36 13.08
C SER A 362 -26.29 -14.16 13.60
N GLU A 363 -26.12 -13.11 14.42
CA GLU A 363 -24.99 -12.94 15.33
C GLU A 363 -25.01 -14.10 16.34
N PHE A 364 -24.09 -15.06 16.18
CA PHE A 364 -23.86 -16.06 17.21
C PHE A 364 -23.21 -15.41 18.43
N GLY A 365 -23.96 -15.40 19.52
CA GLY A 365 -23.54 -14.99 20.84
C GLY A 365 -22.40 -15.84 21.38
N ASP A 366 -21.42 -15.16 21.96
CA ASP A 366 -20.33 -15.73 22.74
C ASP A 366 -20.88 -16.56 23.90
N THR A 367 -20.75 -17.89 23.81
CA THR A 367 -20.80 -18.76 24.97
C THR A 367 -19.42 -19.40 25.16
N GLU A 368 -18.72 -18.90 26.17
CA GLU A 368 -17.44 -19.43 26.64
C GLU A 368 -17.61 -20.88 27.12
N GLY A 369 -16.95 -21.81 26.43
CA GLY A 369 -16.71 -23.17 26.88
C GLY A 369 -15.29 -23.60 26.50
N PRO A 370 -14.46 -24.11 27.43
CA PRO A 370 -13.07 -24.44 27.13
C PRO A 370 -13.01 -25.80 26.42
N SER A 371 -13.15 -25.79 25.09
CA SER A 371 -12.83 -26.97 24.28
C SER A 371 -11.32 -27.02 24.03
N ASN A 372 -10.62 -27.71 24.93
CA ASN A 372 -9.23 -28.14 24.74
C ASN A 372 -9.14 -29.16 23.60
N ILE A 373 -9.13 -28.68 22.35
CA ILE A 373 -8.62 -29.46 21.22
C ILE A 373 -7.33 -28.80 20.75
N SER A 374 -6.24 -29.15 21.43
CA SER A 374 -4.87 -28.84 21.02
C SER A 374 -4.53 -29.63 19.76
N ARG A 375 -4.92 -29.10 18.58
CA ARG A 375 -4.43 -29.58 17.28
C ARG A 375 -3.07 -28.95 17.01
N CYS A 376 -2.06 -29.42 17.72
CA CYS A 376 -0.66 -29.07 17.43
C CYS A 376 -0.20 -29.68 16.10
N TRP A 377 0.76 -29.03 15.47
CA TRP A 377 1.57 -29.56 14.37
C TRP A 377 2.11 -30.95 14.76
N LYS A 378 1.64 -32.01 14.09
CA LYS A 378 2.12 -33.39 14.29
C LYS A 378 3.04 -33.77 13.13
N LEU A 379 4.06 -34.60 13.38
CA LEU A 379 4.73 -35.32 12.29
C LEU A 379 3.82 -36.42 11.75
N CYS A 380 3.99 -36.77 10.48
CA CYS A 380 3.70 -38.11 10.01
C CYS A 380 4.85 -39.02 10.51
N PRO A 381 4.60 -40.06 11.33
CA PRO A 381 5.66 -40.93 11.90
C PRO A 381 6.54 -41.67 10.88
N HIS A 382 6.24 -41.54 9.60
CA HIS A 382 6.85 -42.25 8.47
C HIS A 382 7.64 -41.32 7.53
N LEU A 383 7.63 -40.02 7.78
CA LEU A 383 8.40 -39.01 7.04
C LEU A 383 8.94 -38.03 8.09
N ASP A 384 10.26 -37.93 8.26
CA ASP A 384 10.93 -36.95 9.13
C ASP A 384 10.75 -35.50 8.61
N ILE A 385 9.59 -35.19 8.05
CA ILE A 385 9.25 -33.95 7.36
C ILE A 385 8.15 -33.27 8.19
N PRO A 386 8.38 -32.03 8.68
CA PRO A 386 7.35 -31.24 9.33
C PRO A 386 6.12 -31.10 8.42
N LEU A 387 4.90 -31.28 8.95
CA LEU A 387 3.68 -31.07 8.15
C LEU A 387 3.54 -29.59 7.82
N PRO A 388 3.58 -29.19 6.54
CA PRO A 388 3.38 -27.80 6.18
C PRO A 388 1.90 -27.41 6.39
N SER A 389 1.67 -26.15 6.70
CA SER A 389 0.35 -25.55 6.59
C SER A 389 0.42 -24.08 6.25
N SER A 390 -0.75 -23.50 5.96
CA SER A 390 -0.83 -22.05 5.85
C SER A 390 -0.31 -21.39 7.12
N ALA A 391 0.36 -20.27 6.97
CA ALA A 391 0.89 -19.51 8.08
C ALA A 391 1.01 -18.03 7.77
N LEU A 392 0.82 -17.21 8.81
CA LEU A 392 1.11 -15.79 8.79
C LEU A 392 2.47 -15.53 9.44
N GLN A 393 3.34 -14.83 8.72
CA GLN A 393 4.56 -14.27 9.27
C GLN A 393 4.45 -12.75 9.33
N ILE A 394 4.47 -12.18 10.53
CA ILE A 394 4.61 -10.73 10.71
C ILE A 394 6.09 -10.44 10.93
N PHE A 395 6.69 -9.54 10.17
CA PHE A 395 8.11 -9.20 10.25
C PHE A 395 8.37 -8.04 11.20
N SER A 396 7.65 -6.94 10.99
CA SER A 396 7.83 -5.71 11.76
C SER A 396 6.53 -4.91 11.84
N VAL A 397 6.47 -4.02 12.84
CA VAL A 397 5.45 -2.97 12.93
C VAL A 397 6.14 -1.63 13.03
N PHE A 398 6.00 -0.81 12.00
CA PHE A 398 6.51 0.55 11.91
C PHE A 398 5.51 1.55 12.48
N ILE A 399 5.98 2.52 13.26
CA ILE A 399 5.17 3.61 13.81
C ILE A 399 5.56 4.93 13.16
N GLY A 400 4.73 5.35 12.21
CA GLY A 400 4.89 6.59 11.48
C GLY A 400 4.35 7.78 12.26
N ARG A 401 5.17 8.82 12.34
CA ARG A 401 4.93 10.02 13.16
C ARG A 401 5.75 11.21 12.65
N GLU A 402 5.34 12.41 13.05
CA GLU A 402 6.02 13.64 12.66
C GLU A 402 7.51 13.61 13.08
N LYS A 403 8.42 13.75 12.11
CA LYS A 403 9.88 13.83 12.29
C LYS A 403 10.50 12.70 13.14
N LEU A 404 9.84 11.56 13.27
CA LEU A 404 10.31 10.42 14.10
C LEU A 404 10.65 10.80 15.56
N LYS A 405 9.97 11.81 16.12
CA LYS A 405 10.12 12.22 17.53
C LYS A 405 10.01 11.04 18.50
N ALA A 406 10.74 11.03 19.61
CA ALA A 406 10.64 9.92 20.57
C ALA A 406 9.20 9.72 21.10
N LEU A 407 8.81 8.48 21.38
CA LEU A 407 7.48 8.10 21.91
C LEU A 407 7.60 7.15 23.12
N GLN A 408 6.54 7.10 23.93
CA GLN A 408 6.31 6.13 24.99
C GLN A 408 5.02 5.36 24.68
N ILE A 409 5.14 4.34 23.84
CA ILE A 409 4.01 3.64 23.23
C ILE A 409 3.44 2.57 24.17
N TYR A 410 2.13 2.59 24.36
CA TYR A 410 1.39 1.55 25.07
C TYR A 410 0.12 1.17 24.30
N GLY A 411 -0.55 0.12 24.76
CA GLY A 411 -1.72 -0.47 24.11
C GLY A 411 -1.41 -1.85 23.54
N SER A 412 -2.15 -2.26 22.50
CA SER A 412 -2.04 -3.61 21.96
C SER A 412 -2.20 -3.70 20.44
N ILE A 413 -1.57 -4.73 19.88
CA ILE A 413 -1.87 -5.25 18.56
C ILE A 413 -2.23 -6.73 18.73
N LYS A 414 -3.51 -7.03 18.51
CA LYS A 414 -4.07 -8.37 18.67
C LYS A 414 -4.34 -8.99 17.31
N VAL A 415 -3.82 -10.19 17.09
CA VAL A 415 -4.14 -11.01 15.92
C VAL A 415 -5.22 -12.02 16.33
N LEU A 416 -6.25 -12.12 15.50
CA LEU A 416 -7.36 -13.05 15.60
C LEU A 416 -7.28 -13.95 14.37
N SER A 417 -6.96 -15.22 14.57
CA SER A 417 -6.99 -16.22 13.51
C SER A 417 -7.54 -17.52 14.08
N PRO A 418 -8.84 -17.82 13.87
CA PRO A 418 -9.50 -18.96 14.52
C PRO A 418 -8.71 -20.27 14.36
N PRO A 419 -8.52 -21.05 15.43
CA PRO A 419 -9.08 -20.90 16.78
C PRO A 419 -8.24 -20.00 17.71
N CYS A 420 -7.16 -19.41 17.23
CA CYS A 420 -6.18 -18.71 18.05
C CYS A 420 -6.42 -17.20 18.11
N SER A 421 -6.09 -16.60 19.26
CA SER A 421 -5.82 -15.17 19.32
C SER A 421 -4.60 -14.90 20.16
N TYR A 422 -3.77 -13.96 19.74
CA TYR A 422 -2.51 -13.65 20.39
C TYR A 422 -2.15 -12.18 20.21
N TYR A 423 -1.30 -11.68 21.09
CA TYR A 423 -0.80 -10.31 21.00
C TYR A 423 0.60 -10.32 20.41
N ILE A 424 0.80 -9.52 19.38
CA ILE A 424 2.15 -9.25 18.83
C ILE A 424 2.76 -7.99 19.45
N PHE A 425 1.95 -7.21 20.16
CA PHE A 425 2.38 -6.13 21.02
C PHE A 425 1.33 -5.98 22.11
N ASN A 426 1.74 -5.90 23.37
CA ASN A 426 0.85 -5.61 24.48
C ASN A 426 1.66 -4.95 25.60
N LYS A 427 1.37 -3.69 25.87
CA LYS A 427 2.02 -2.90 26.92
C LYS A 427 0.97 -2.06 27.64
N GLU A 428 0.97 -2.13 28.96
CA GLU A 428 0.19 -1.23 29.78
C GLU A 428 0.82 0.17 29.80
N ALA A 429 0.04 1.19 30.15
CA ALA A 429 0.54 2.55 30.24
C ALA A 429 1.74 2.66 31.19
N SER A 430 1.68 2.01 32.36
CA SER A 430 2.76 1.99 33.37
C SER A 430 4.10 1.47 32.81
N GLY A 431 4.05 0.49 31.91
CA GLY A 431 5.20 -0.14 31.26
C GLY A 431 5.30 0.18 29.77
N ALA A 432 4.95 1.40 29.37
CA ALA A 432 5.05 1.85 27.99
C ALA A 432 6.45 1.61 27.40
N PHE A 433 6.48 1.26 26.13
CA PHE A 433 7.72 1.03 25.39
C PHE A 433 8.29 2.35 24.88
N GLY A 434 9.51 2.67 25.30
CA GLY A 434 10.25 3.81 24.78
C GLY A 434 10.73 3.55 23.36
N LEU A 435 10.18 4.28 22.40
CA LEU A 435 10.66 4.31 21.02
C LEU A 435 11.48 5.59 20.83
N GLU A 436 12.80 5.45 20.83
CA GLU A 436 13.74 6.57 20.73
C GLU A 436 13.61 7.36 19.41
N GLU A 437 14.17 8.57 19.39
CA GLU A 437 14.23 9.39 18.19
C GLU A 437 15.03 8.68 17.09
N GLY A 438 14.49 8.67 15.87
CA GLY A 438 15.10 7.95 14.73
C GLY A 438 14.81 6.44 14.68
N TYR A 439 14.35 5.83 15.78
CA TYR A 439 13.89 4.43 15.78
C TYR A 439 12.44 4.34 15.27
N LYS A 440 12.16 3.24 14.56
CA LYS A 440 11.04 3.18 13.63
C LYS A 440 10.03 2.10 13.95
N THR A 441 10.50 0.98 14.50
CA THR A 441 9.69 -0.21 14.73
C THR A 441 9.53 -0.52 16.20
N ILE A 442 8.36 -1.02 16.57
CA ILE A 442 8.12 -1.60 17.90
C ILE A 442 8.47 -3.09 17.89
N PRO A 443 8.83 -3.67 19.05
CA PRO A 443 9.10 -5.10 19.13
C PRO A 443 7.85 -5.90 18.80
N VAL A 444 8.02 -6.91 17.94
CA VAL A 444 6.98 -7.87 17.60
C VAL A 444 7.16 -9.09 18.52
N LEU A 445 6.22 -9.26 19.45
CA LEU A 445 6.11 -10.43 20.31
C LEU A 445 5.83 -11.69 19.49
N HIS A 446 6.02 -12.84 20.13
CA HIS A 446 5.81 -14.15 19.53
C HIS A 446 4.46 -14.28 18.80
N GLY A 447 4.52 -14.84 17.59
CA GLY A 447 3.34 -15.40 16.92
C GLY A 447 2.86 -16.67 17.64
N PRO A 448 1.68 -17.20 17.26
CA PRO A 448 1.06 -18.32 17.95
C PRO A 448 1.94 -19.54 17.70
N GLY A 449 2.23 -20.29 18.76
CA GLY A 449 2.88 -21.59 18.64
C GLY A 449 1.95 -22.69 18.13
N VAL A 450 0.84 -22.32 17.47
CA VAL A 450 -0.26 -23.21 17.10
C VAL A 450 -0.60 -22.99 15.64
N ARG A 451 -1.07 -24.06 14.99
CA ARG A 451 -1.48 -24.08 13.60
C ARG A 451 -2.53 -23.02 13.34
N ASP A 452 -2.23 -22.13 12.41
CA ASP A 452 -3.11 -21.09 11.93
C ASP A 452 -3.74 -21.63 10.64
N ASP A 453 -5.06 -21.83 10.57
CA ASP A 453 -5.69 -22.24 9.30
C ASP A 453 -5.71 -21.08 8.29
N CYS A 454 -5.29 -19.88 8.72
CA CYS A 454 -5.18 -18.61 8.02
C CYS A 454 -6.41 -18.25 7.17
N ARG A 455 -7.55 -18.93 7.35
CA ARG A 455 -8.74 -18.74 6.50
C ARG A 455 -9.24 -17.32 6.63
N THR A 456 -9.21 -16.79 7.85
CA THR A 456 -9.50 -15.40 8.15
C THR A 456 -8.54 -14.89 9.21
N VAL A 457 -7.65 -13.99 8.84
CA VAL A 457 -6.78 -13.29 9.79
C VAL A 457 -7.33 -11.90 10.00
N LYS A 458 -7.55 -11.50 11.24
CA LYS A 458 -7.89 -10.11 11.60
C LYS A 458 -6.85 -9.59 12.57
N MET A 459 -6.31 -8.40 12.33
CA MET A 459 -5.48 -7.69 13.31
C MET A 459 -6.24 -6.49 13.84
N LYS A 460 -6.18 -6.26 15.14
CA LYS A 460 -6.77 -5.08 15.81
C LYS A 460 -5.63 -4.27 16.42
N PHE A 461 -5.64 -2.98 16.16
CA PHE A 461 -4.67 -2.00 16.64
C PHE A 461 -5.37 -1.07 17.62
N ASP A 462 -4.76 -0.87 18.78
CA ASP A 462 -5.12 0.17 19.75
C ASP A 462 -3.82 0.61 20.42
N LEU A 463 -3.15 1.59 19.82
CA LEU A 463 -1.85 2.09 20.26
C LEU A 463 -1.96 3.57 20.62
N LYS A 464 -1.33 3.95 21.72
CA LYS A 464 -1.32 5.32 22.25
C LYS A 464 0.08 5.69 22.70
N ASP A 465 0.39 6.98 22.64
CA ASP A 465 1.54 7.54 23.32
C ASP A 465 1.14 8.17 24.65
N ARG A 466 2.02 8.11 25.66
CA ARG A 466 1.78 8.77 26.97
C ARG A 466 1.94 10.28 26.90
N SER A 467 2.80 10.76 26.00
CA SER A 467 3.30 12.14 26.02
C SER A 467 2.84 12.99 24.83
N SER A 468 2.21 12.39 23.82
CA SER A 468 1.75 13.05 22.60
C SER A 468 0.31 12.63 22.27
N PRO A 469 -0.39 13.38 21.40
CA PRO A 469 -1.74 13.03 20.98
C PRO A 469 -1.79 11.85 19.98
N LEU A 470 -0.69 11.12 19.78
CA LEU A 470 -0.68 9.96 18.88
C LEU A 470 -1.64 8.88 19.36
N TYR A 471 -2.60 8.53 18.51
CA TYR A 471 -3.57 7.50 18.78
C TYR A 471 -3.91 6.72 17.50
N ILE A 472 -3.53 5.45 17.46
CA ILE A 472 -3.74 4.58 16.30
C ILE A 472 -4.73 3.49 16.71
N ARG A 473 -5.95 3.60 16.21
CA ARG A 473 -6.99 2.58 16.37
C ARG A 473 -7.52 2.14 15.03
N GLY A 474 -7.52 0.84 14.79
CA GLY A 474 -8.00 0.29 13.54
C GLY A 474 -7.93 -1.22 13.43
N ARG A 475 -8.27 -1.72 12.24
CA ARG A 475 -8.29 -3.16 11.95
C ARG A 475 -7.76 -3.49 10.58
N LEU A 476 -7.02 -4.59 10.48
CA LEU A 476 -6.71 -5.28 9.24
C LEU A 476 -7.60 -6.52 9.16
N LYS A 477 -8.27 -6.73 8.03
CA LYS A 477 -9.01 -7.97 7.75
C LYS A 477 -8.41 -8.61 6.50
N LEU A 478 -7.93 -9.83 6.63
CA LEU A 478 -7.42 -10.66 5.55
C LEU A 478 -8.35 -11.87 5.43
N HIS A 479 -8.93 -12.07 4.26
CA HIS A 479 -9.81 -13.20 4.00
C HIS A 479 -9.19 -14.10 2.94
N TRP A 480 -8.80 -15.33 3.30
CA TRP A 480 -8.02 -16.24 2.46
C TRP A 480 -8.67 -16.55 1.12
N SER A 481 -10.01 -16.51 0.99
CA SER A 481 -10.67 -16.73 -0.31
C SER A 481 -10.33 -15.65 -1.35
N LEU A 482 -9.95 -14.45 -0.91
CA LEU A 482 -9.42 -13.41 -1.81
C LEU A 482 -8.01 -13.78 -2.33
N PHE A 483 -7.30 -14.65 -1.60
CA PHE A 483 -5.93 -15.09 -1.88
C PHE A 483 -5.88 -16.41 -2.67
N THR A 484 -6.81 -17.36 -2.42
CA THR A 484 -6.84 -18.62 -3.18
C THR A 484 -7.25 -18.44 -4.63
N ASN A 485 -8.14 -17.47 -4.89
CA ASN A 485 -8.61 -17.18 -6.24
C ASN A 485 -7.67 -16.21 -7.00
N SER A 486 -6.68 -15.65 -6.30
CA SER A 486 -5.69 -14.76 -6.89
C SER A 486 -4.28 -15.18 -6.45
N PRO A 487 -3.50 -15.88 -7.30
CA PRO A 487 -2.10 -16.24 -7.02
C PRO A 487 -1.18 -15.03 -6.75
N THR A 488 -1.72 -13.81 -6.79
CA THR A 488 -0.98 -12.56 -6.67
C THR A 488 -0.59 -12.17 -5.25
N TRP A 489 -0.95 -12.92 -4.20
CA TRP A 489 -0.71 -12.51 -2.80
C TRP A 489 -0.06 -13.56 -1.89
N ASN A 490 -0.08 -14.84 -2.27
CA ASN A 490 0.62 -15.88 -1.52
C ASN A 490 2.12 -15.74 -1.72
N GLU A 491 2.90 -15.99 -0.67
CA GLU A 491 4.37 -15.93 -0.70
C GLU A 491 4.89 -14.57 -1.15
N LYS A 492 4.17 -13.50 -0.81
CA LYS A 492 4.57 -12.13 -1.10
C LYS A 492 4.83 -11.34 0.17
N LEU A 493 5.79 -10.41 0.07
CA LEU A 493 6.07 -9.42 1.11
C LEU A 493 5.03 -8.30 1.04
N LEU A 494 4.11 -8.26 2.00
CA LEU A 494 2.98 -7.34 2.04
C LEU A 494 3.17 -6.29 3.14
N CYS A 495 2.67 -5.09 2.91
CA CYS A 495 2.61 -4.02 3.91
C CYS A 495 1.19 -3.47 3.99
N SER A 496 0.66 -3.32 5.20
CA SER A 496 -0.63 -2.67 5.42
C SER A 496 -0.53 -1.52 6.41
N VAL A 497 -1.15 -0.39 6.09
CA VAL A 497 -1.16 0.81 6.93
C VAL A 497 -2.51 0.99 7.62
N VAL A 498 -2.47 1.16 8.93
CA VAL A 498 -3.59 1.61 9.76
C VAL A 498 -3.35 3.07 10.13
N GLN A 499 -4.18 3.95 9.57
CA GLN A 499 -4.16 5.37 9.92
C GLN A 499 -4.67 5.60 11.34
N GLY A 500 -4.04 6.51 12.06
CA GLY A 500 -4.49 7.03 13.35
C GLY A 500 -4.60 8.56 13.35
N GLU A 501 -4.87 9.10 14.54
CA GLU A 501 -4.72 10.52 14.83
C GLU A 501 -3.24 10.81 15.10
N HIS A 502 -2.69 11.81 14.40
CA HIS A 502 -1.29 12.24 14.52
C HIS A 502 -0.21 11.17 14.22
N GLY A 503 -0.57 10.08 13.53
CA GLY A 503 0.35 9.03 13.16
C GLY A 503 -0.32 7.86 12.45
N PHE A 504 0.46 6.81 12.18
CA PHE A 504 -0.04 5.56 11.59
C PHE A 504 0.84 4.38 12.01
N ALA A 505 0.30 3.16 11.88
CA ALA A 505 1.06 1.93 12.02
C ALA A 505 1.13 1.22 10.67
N ALA A 506 2.32 0.82 10.23
CA ALA A 506 2.50 -0.06 9.08
C ALA A 506 2.95 -1.45 9.54
N VAL A 507 2.19 -2.49 9.19
CA VAL A 507 2.52 -3.88 9.50
C VAL A 507 3.08 -4.55 8.25
N HIS A 508 4.28 -5.11 8.37
CA HIS A 508 4.95 -5.86 7.31
C HIS A 508 4.77 -7.35 7.58
N TYR A 509 4.20 -8.08 6.62
CA TYR A 509 3.85 -9.48 6.80
C TYR A 509 3.90 -10.26 5.49
N ALA A 510 3.90 -11.58 5.58
CA ALA A 510 3.71 -12.50 4.46
C ALA A 510 2.72 -13.58 4.88
N LEU A 511 1.95 -14.04 3.89
CA LEU A 511 1.05 -15.17 4.01
C LEU A 511 1.62 -16.32 3.19
N PHE A 512 1.83 -17.45 3.84
CA PHE A 512 2.34 -18.67 3.22
C PHE A 512 1.21 -19.68 3.11
N SER A 513 1.05 -20.30 1.95
CA SER A 513 0.13 -21.44 1.78
C SER A 513 0.69 -22.72 2.42
N GLU A 514 2.01 -22.85 2.39
CA GLU A 514 2.72 -23.98 2.97
C GLU A 514 3.96 -23.46 3.69
N ALA A 515 3.98 -23.59 5.02
CA ALA A 515 5.12 -23.22 5.85
C ALA A 515 5.24 -24.16 7.05
N VAL A 516 6.45 -24.21 7.60
CA VAL A 516 6.80 -25.00 8.79
C VAL A 516 7.24 -24.08 9.91
N GLN A 517 6.91 -24.40 11.15
CA GLN A 517 7.36 -23.62 12.29
C GLN A 517 8.82 -23.96 12.64
N ALA A 518 9.62 -22.94 12.89
CA ALA A 518 11.01 -23.05 13.32
C ALA A 518 11.19 -22.35 14.68
N ASN A 519 11.87 -23.01 15.60
CA ASN A 519 12.25 -22.48 16.90
C ASN A 519 13.77 -22.30 16.97
N VAL A 520 14.20 -21.06 17.00
CA VAL A 520 15.60 -20.67 17.12
C VAL A 520 15.99 -20.61 18.60
N GLN A 521 17.06 -21.31 18.94
CA GLN A 521 17.64 -21.32 20.29
C GLN A 521 19.09 -20.87 20.21
N VAL A 522 19.52 -20.05 21.17
CA VAL A 522 20.90 -19.54 21.22
C VAL A 522 21.50 -19.88 22.56
N PHE A 523 22.68 -20.51 22.52
CA PHE A 523 23.43 -20.93 23.70
C PHE A 523 24.83 -20.34 23.66
N CYS A 524 25.35 -19.97 24.81
CA CYS A 524 26.72 -19.52 25.02
C CYS A 524 27.42 -20.55 25.91
N LYS A 525 28.42 -21.25 25.36
CA LYS A 525 29.17 -22.28 26.10
C LYS A 525 30.60 -21.79 26.34
N SER A 526 31.02 -21.77 27.61
CA SER A 526 32.42 -21.51 27.98
C SER A 526 33.33 -22.57 27.37
N LYS A 527 34.53 -22.15 26.92
CA LYS A 527 35.60 -23.10 26.53
C LYS A 527 36.27 -23.73 27.75
N ASN A 528 36.17 -23.09 28.92
CA ASN A 528 36.74 -23.56 30.18
C ASN A 528 35.62 -23.97 31.15
N GLU A 529 35.56 -25.26 31.51
CA GLU A 529 34.47 -25.83 32.34
C GLU A 529 34.51 -25.42 33.82
N ASN A 530 35.56 -24.72 34.27
CA ASN A 530 35.87 -24.47 35.70
C ASN A 530 35.71 -23.02 36.18
N VAL A 531 35.07 -22.12 35.42
CA VAL A 531 34.87 -20.72 35.84
C VAL A 531 33.38 -20.38 35.82
N ASP A 532 32.86 -19.82 36.92
CA ASP A 532 31.55 -19.18 36.98
C ASP A 532 31.49 -18.07 35.92
N PHE A 533 30.85 -18.39 34.79
CA PHE A 533 30.91 -17.57 33.58
C PHE A 533 29.54 -16.97 33.29
N SER A 534 29.42 -15.65 33.47
CA SER A 534 28.21 -14.87 33.15
C SER A 534 28.52 -13.83 32.07
N PRO A 535 28.73 -14.26 30.80
CA PRO A 535 29.05 -13.35 29.72
C PRO A 535 27.88 -12.37 29.50
N LYS A 536 28.24 -11.12 29.25
CA LYS A 536 27.31 -10.08 28.80
C LYS A 536 27.33 -10.09 27.28
N VAL A 537 26.20 -10.41 26.66
CA VAL A 537 26.07 -10.47 25.21
C VAL A 537 25.21 -9.32 24.70
N PHE A 538 25.72 -8.60 23.71
CA PHE A 538 25.00 -7.55 22.99
C PHE A 538 25.22 -7.70 21.48
N GLY A 539 24.55 -6.89 20.67
CA GLY A 539 24.56 -6.98 19.21
C GLY A 539 23.22 -7.41 18.65
N SER A 540 23.21 -8.02 17.46
CA SER A 540 21.98 -8.42 16.77
C SER A 540 22.02 -9.84 16.20
N LEU A 541 20.85 -10.46 16.18
CA LEU A 541 20.57 -11.73 15.53
C LEU A 541 19.34 -11.54 14.64
N VAL A 542 19.54 -11.68 13.33
CA VAL A 542 18.54 -11.35 12.32
C VAL A 542 18.34 -12.54 11.41
N ALA A 543 17.08 -12.91 11.18
CA ALA A 543 16.68 -13.98 10.28
C ALA A 543 15.97 -13.44 9.03
N HIS A 544 16.10 -14.15 7.90
CA HIS A 544 15.37 -13.87 6.67
C HIS A 544 15.25 -15.14 5.81
N TYR A 545 14.52 -15.07 4.70
CA TYR A 545 14.21 -16.24 3.87
C TYR A 545 14.93 -16.21 2.53
N SER A 546 15.43 -17.34 2.04
CA SER A 546 16.17 -17.35 0.76
C SER A 546 15.31 -17.06 -0.48
N ILE A 547 13.99 -17.19 -0.39
CA ILE A 547 13.07 -16.95 -1.53
C ILE A 547 12.86 -15.47 -1.85
N TYR A 548 13.29 -14.56 -0.98
CA TYR A 548 13.08 -13.12 -1.16
C TYR A 548 14.39 -12.39 -1.39
N ASP A 549 14.32 -11.31 -2.16
CA ASP A 549 15.42 -10.38 -2.32
C ASP A 549 15.44 -9.37 -1.16
N TYR A 550 16.55 -9.37 -0.41
CA TYR A 550 16.84 -8.42 0.65
C TYR A 550 17.99 -7.49 0.26
N THR A 551 18.19 -7.18 -1.01
CA THR A 551 19.21 -6.21 -1.45
C THR A 551 18.81 -4.79 -1.07
N SER A 552 17.53 -4.45 -1.23
CA SER A 552 16.98 -3.13 -0.95
C SER A 552 17.05 -2.77 0.52
N ARG A 553 17.20 -1.47 0.82
CA ARG A 553 17.15 -0.98 2.19
C ARG A 553 15.77 -1.23 2.84
N TYR A 554 14.69 -1.02 2.09
CA TYR A 554 13.33 -1.23 2.57
C TYR A 554 13.09 -2.68 3.02
N ASN A 555 13.48 -3.67 2.21
CA ASN A 555 13.32 -5.08 2.59
C ASN A 555 14.23 -5.47 3.75
N LYS A 556 15.45 -4.95 3.79
CA LYS A 556 16.36 -5.12 4.94
C LYS A 556 15.74 -4.55 6.22
N ASP A 557 15.19 -3.36 6.18
CA ASP A 557 14.76 -2.67 7.40
C ASP A 557 13.41 -3.20 7.91
N PHE A 558 12.54 -3.70 7.02
CA PHE A 558 11.16 -4.06 7.40
C PHE A 558 10.77 -5.54 7.28
N PHE A 559 11.42 -6.31 6.40
CA PHE A 559 11.06 -7.70 6.12
C PHE A 559 12.07 -8.72 6.65
N ARG A 560 13.08 -8.29 7.40
CA ARG A 560 13.93 -9.18 8.19
C ARG A 560 13.35 -9.37 9.59
N ILE A 561 13.59 -10.53 10.16
CA ILE A 561 13.07 -10.94 11.48
C ILE A 561 14.17 -10.68 12.51
N VAL A 562 13.97 -9.71 13.37
CA VAL A 562 14.87 -9.46 14.50
C VAL A 562 14.57 -10.46 15.61
N LEU A 563 15.50 -11.39 15.85
CA LEU A 563 15.38 -12.43 16.88
C LEU A 563 15.96 -11.93 18.23
N PHE A 564 17.02 -11.14 18.15
CA PHE A 564 17.70 -10.50 19.28
C PHE A 564 18.31 -9.19 18.81
N GLU A 565 18.18 -8.13 19.61
CA GLU A 565 18.88 -6.87 19.40
C GLU A 565 19.04 -6.18 20.75
N ARG A 566 20.29 -5.95 21.15
CA ARG A 566 20.63 -5.19 22.36
C ARG A 566 21.90 -4.39 22.15
N ASP A 567 21.99 -3.24 22.79
CA ASP A 567 23.19 -2.41 22.76
C ASP A 567 24.17 -2.77 23.90
N GLN A 568 25.33 -2.12 23.90
CA GLN A 568 26.33 -2.31 24.95
C GLN A 568 25.90 -1.76 26.31
N ARG A 569 24.88 -0.88 26.35
CA ARG A 569 24.39 -0.22 27.58
C ARG A 569 23.41 -1.12 28.33
N ASP A 570 22.66 -1.95 27.61
CA ASP A 570 21.76 -2.98 28.12
C ASP A 570 22.11 -4.37 27.57
N PRO A 571 23.31 -4.92 27.87
CA PRO A 571 23.67 -6.24 27.39
C PRO A 571 22.84 -7.32 28.10
N ALA A 572 22.48 -8.37 27.37
CA ALA A 572 21.83 -9.53 27.95
C ALA A 572 22.82 -10.28 28.87
N GLN A 573 22.42 -10.49 30.11
CA GLN A 573 23.12 -11.40 31.01
C GLN A 573 22.73 -12.82 30.67
N VAL A 574 23.71 -13.67 30.39
CA VAL A 574 23.49 -15.11 30.26
C VAL A 574 23.37 -15.70 31.66
N VAL A 575 22.17 -16.17 32.01
CA VAL A 575 21.84 -16.67 33.35
C VAL A 575 21.69 -18.19 33.30
N GLY A 576 22.37 -18.89 34.20
CA GLY A 576 22.26 -20.34 34.39
C GLY A 576 23.36 -21.17 33.71
N THR A 577 23.44 -22.44 34.10
CA THR A 577 24.45 -23.41 33.62
C THR A 577 24.28 -23.80 32.15
N GLU A 578 23.09 -23.59 31.58
CA GLU A 578 22.79 -23.93 30.18
C GLU A 578 23.23 -22.84 29.18
N GLY A 579 23.60 -21.66 29.66
CA GLY A 579 24.13 -20.60 28.80
C GLY A 579 23.12 -20.00 27.81
N VAL A 580 21.81 -20.12 28.05
CA VAL A 580 20.77 -19.71 27.10
C VAL A 580 20.69 -18.18 26.99
N ILE A 581 20.70 -17.68 25.75
CA ILE A 581 20.43 -16.27 25.45
C ILE A 581 18.93 -16.12 25.11
N SER A 582 18.21 -15.36 25.93
CA SER A 582 16.78 -15.10 25.68
C SER A 582 16.59 -14.26 24.42
N LEU A 583 15.92 -14.84 23.43
CA LEU A 583 15.50 -14.16 22.21
C LEU A 583 14.20 -13.38 22.46
N ALA A 584 14.07 -12.22 21.82
CA ALA A 584 12.79 -11.51 21.74
C ALA A 584 11.77 -12.32 20.92
N ARG A 585 12.26 -13.09 19.94
CA ARG A 585 11.45 -13.92 19.07
C ARG A 585 12.16 -15.22 18.63
N PRO A 586 12.09 -16.29 19.42
CA PRO A 586 12.59 -17.61 19.05
C PRO A 586 11.72 -18.34 18.03
N SER A 587 10.41 -18.08 17.94
CA SER A 587 9.52 -18.82 17.02
C SER A 587 9.17 -18.00 15.78
N LEU A 588 9.34 -18.62 14.62
CA LEU A 588 8.99 -18.06 13.31
C LEU A 588 8.45 -19.18 12.40
N VAL A 589 7.90 -18.81 11.25
CA VAL A 589 7.49 -19.79 10.22
C VAL A 589 8.42 -19.69 9.03
N VAL A 590 8.67 -20.78 8.32
CA VAL A 590 9.54 -20.82 7.14
C VAL A 590 8.72 -21.39 5.99
N PRO A 591 8.56 -20.65 4.87
CA PRO A 591 7.82 -21.16 3.72
C PRO A 591 8.49 -22.40 3.14
N MET A 592 7.67 -23.33 2.66
CA MET A 592 8.15 -24.46 1.88
C MET A 592 8.89 -23.97 0.63
N GLY A 593 9.93 -24.70 0.23
CA GLY A 593 10.80 -24.27 -0.88
C GLY A 593 11.80 -23.16 -0.51
N SER A 594 11.77 -22.65 0.72
CA SER A 594 12.73 -21.68 1.24
C SER A 594 13.67 -22.28 2.29
N THR A 595 14.69 -21.51 2.63
CA THR A 595 15.59 -21.76 3.75
C THR A 595 15.58 -20.57 4.70
N LEU A 596 15.88 -20.84 5.97
CA LEU A 596 16.02 -19.81 6.99
C LEU A 596 17.49 -19.39 7.06
N ILE A 597 17.79 -18.16 6.67
CA ILE A 597 19.14 -17.61 6.82
C ILE A 597 19.17 -16.82 8.12
N VAL A 598 20.08 -17.18 9.03
CA VAL A 598 20.31 -16.45 10.27
C VAL A 598 21.68 -15.79 10.21
N ALA A 599 21.70 -14.47 10.32
CA ALA A 599 22.90 -13.65 10.44
C ALA A 599 23.05 -13.17 11.89
N ALA A 600 24.22 -13.40 12.46
CA ALA A 600 24.58 -13.05 13.82
C ALA A 600 25.74 -12.06 13.82
N ASN A 601 25.57 -10.97 14.57
CA ASN A 601 26.60 -10.00 14.87
C ASN A 601 26.55 -9.75 16.38
N LEU A 602 27.17 -10.66 17.14
CA LEU A 602 27.09 -10.68 18.60
C LEU A 602 28.47 -10.36 19.21
N PHE A 603 28.44 -9.68 20.35
CA PHE A 603 29.61 -9.21 21.07
C PHE A 603 29.51 -9.63 22.53
N GLY A 604 30.60 -10.17 23.07
CA GLY A 604 30.76 -10.46 24.50
C GLY A 604 32.22 -10.48 24.93
N GLY A 605 33.04 -9.63 24.29
CA GLY A 605 34.48 -9.48 24.49
C GLY A 605 35.20 -9.20 23.17
N VAL A 606 34.95 -10.05 22.17
CA VAL A 606 35.45 -9.91 20.78
C VAL A 606 34.24 -9.95 19.83
N SER A 607 34.36 -9.30 18.66
CA SER A 607 33.31 -9.30 17.63
C SER A 607 33.20 -10.66 16.97
N ASN A 608 32.06 -11.31 17.12
CA ASN A 608 31.75 -12.57 16.45
C ASN A 608 30.66 -12.32 15.41
N GLN A 609 31.06 -12.42 14.14
CA GLN A 609 30.15 -12.34 13.00
C GLN A 609 30.05 -13.69 12.32
N GLY A 610 28.83 -14.11 12.00
CA GLY A 610 28.59 -15.35 11.29
C GLY A 610 27.22 -15.34 10.63
N PHE A 611 27.06 -16.14 9.59
CA PHE A 611 25.75 -16.42 9.03
C PHE A 611 25.65 -17.90 8.66
N LYS A 612 24.43 -18.41 8.67
CA LYS A 612 24.15 -19.77 8.23
C LYS A 612 22.77 -19.88 7.60
N GLU A 613 22.72 -20.67 6.54
CA GLU A 613 21.50 -21.13 5.91
C GLU A 613 21.04 -22.45 6.56
N PHE A 614 19.83 -22.46 7.10
CA PHE A 614 19.19 -23.63 7.68
C PHE A 614 18.10 -24.12 6.72
N ARG A 615 18.35 -25.27 6.10
CA ARG A 615 17.33 -26.00 5.34
C ARG A 615 16.31 -26.62 6.30
N ILE A 616 15.04 -26.64 5.89
CA ILE A 616 13.97 -27.30 6.65
C ILE A 616 14.37 -28.75 6.96
N GLY A 617 14.28 -29.16 8.23
CA GLY A 617 14.69 -30.48 8.72
C GLY A 617 16.19 -30.61 9.04
N SER A 618 17.04 -29.63 8.72
CA SER A 618 18.46 -29.64 9.14
C SER A 618 18.61 -29.17 10.58
N SER A 619 19.36 -29.93 11.38
CA SER A 619 19.65 -29.66 12.80
C SER A 619 21.05 -29.10 13.07
N SER A 620 21.89 -28.96 12.04
CA SER A 620 23.27 -28.51 12.24
C SER A 620 23.32 -27.05 12.75
N PRO A 621 24.05 -26.72 13.84
CA PRO A 621 24.08 -25.37 14.39
C PRO A 621 25.00 -24.43 13.60
N LEU A 622 24.74 -23.13 13.71
CA LEU A 622 25.76 -22.10 13.46
C LEU A 622 26.62 -21.98 14.72
N VAL A 623 27.93 -22.10 14.56
CA VAL A 623 28.91 -21.97 15.64
C VAL A 623 29.72 -20.72 15.39
N MET A 624 29.74 -19.81 16.37
CA MET A 624 30.60 -18.64 16.38
C MET A 624 31.66 -18.82 17.45
N GLU A 625 32.90 -18.98 17.03
CA GLU A 625 34.02 -19.17 17.94
C GLU A 625 34.49 -17.84 18.50
N GLY A 626 34.42 -17.68 19.82
CA GLY A 626 35.07 -16.58 20.54
C GLY A 626 36.33 -17.05 21.26
N GLU A 627 37.09 -16.12 21.84
CA GLU A 627 38.32 -16.46 22.58
C GLU A 627 38.03 -17.34 23.81
N ASN A 628 37.03 -16.97 24.61
CA ASN A 628 36.72 -17.61 25.89
C ASN A 628 35.45 -18.48 25.86
N TYR A 629 34.60 -18.31 24.86
CA TYR A 629 33.31 -18.99 24.73
C TYR A 629 32.91 -19.13 23.27
N ASN A 630 32.04 -20.09 23.00
CA ASN A 630 31.40 -20.27 21.70
C ASN A 630 29.92 -19.94 21.81
N ILE A 631 29.36 -19.29 20.79
CA ILE A 631 27.92 -19.10 20.66
C ILE A 631 27.38 -20.09 19.62
N TYR A 632 26.34 -20.81 20.00
CA TYR A 632 25.64 -21.77 19.16
C TYR A 632 24.25 -21.26 18.85
N VAL A 633 23.89 -21.20 17.57
CA VAL A 633 22.52 -20.93 17.11
C VAL A 633 21.97 -22.23 16.53
N HIS A 634 20.95 -22.76 17.18
CA HIS A 634 20.23 -23.96 16.78
C HIS A 634 18.85 -23.59 16.23
N VAL A 635 18.39 -24.35 15.24
CA VAL A 635 17.03 -24.28 14.73
C VAL A 635 16.40 -25.65 14.94
N LYS A 636 15.30 -25.68 15.68
CA LYS A 636 14.45 -26.86 15.87
C LYS A 636 13.21 -26.70 15.00
N TRP A 637 12.93 -27.69 14.17
CA TRP A 637 11.75 -27.67 13.31
C TRP A 637 10.60 -28.32 14.07
N TRP A 638 9.45 -27.66 14.13
CA TRP A 638 8.33 -28.20 14.88
C TRP A 638 7.82 -29.46 14.19
N GLY A 639 8.00 -30.58 14.88
CA GLY A 639 7.92 -31.91 14.31
C GLY A 639 9.03 -32.80 14.86
N ASP A 640 10.27 -32.31 14.94
CA ASP A 640 11.40 -33.07 15.47
C ASP A 640 11.11 -33.58 16.89
N VAL A 641 10.80 -34.87 17.02
CA VAL A 641 10.88 -35.56 18.30
C VAL A 641 12.37 -35.75 18.53
N SER A 642 12.97 -34.92 19.39
CA SER A 642 14.29 -35.21 19.91
C SER A 642 14.23 -36.58 20.59
N VAL A 643 14.82 -37.59 19.95
CA VAL A 643 15.02 -38.94 20.48
C VAL A 643 16.03 -38.90 21.62
#